data_AF-A0A0G1FQH7-F1
#
_entry.id   AF-A0A0G1FQH7-F1
#
_cell.length_a   1.000
_cell.length_b   1.000
_cell.length_c   1.000
_cell.angle_alpha   90.00
_cell.angle_beta   90.00
_cell.angle_gamma   90.00
#
_symmetry.space_group_name_H-M   'P 1'
#
loop_
_entity.id
_entity.type
_entity.pdbx_description
1 polymer ?
#
loop_
_entity_poly.entity_id
_entity_poly.type
_entity_poly.pdbx_seq_one_letter_code
_entity_poly.pdbx_strand_id
1 'polypeptide(L)'
;MKKLLFLIFFCLFLVVLSSGDLSAAEGIAVSGFKYPRNRFALVSITGGLPPSHHYSDILYGKLRNSNNFGVSGVVSCPIKFEPFLLDILPGSLVDSNGNPRIDVFFGGISEDRNLTLTEAHELAKYIQAGGVVYISGMGGMKIIGPEYNLLFEELGINDRLSEIASFPGPGVQSSDPANTTPLTNGPFGVVGSLKHESFRNLQLFSLTGIAIGYNTSEYILAEGQFGKGYLSVTGGPLYINTVFGDNDNQKYFLNLFAMGCKESGEDEVVLNVPSIKQGLDPFYNNVPVWENFIYDSADLQTLGCGTTIAQCGCALTSANMIMAYYGINHGPDGSLINPESVNEYFSKNRQGTGNLYSSWGYSYGNFHWGRVDDYTALANRLYSNQAKLDQPVIENYDFNSLKSYINNNIPVILKVTRADGGIHWVVAKGYVGEDVIINDPVNPDPVSGSKTLADYNYSPHQSNSMVHYIETHSDFSSLEFVAPSSVQLLITGSNGEQTGYKDGLILENIPNSEYFFDESYDTTGNGVNSLNIYTPEKGKYILDVISSNEDCSLTVYSSNINADSEFQINNYLCNKGTKFQYDPSDVISLRQIIDIDARPYKSINLLVSHSKSLVDLAIFSSSVFDATKIDNQSLRLGKTGHEDSLKFCLKSRDLNRDGLLDMRCFFENELLGVGEGDTEIILPGKTIEGVSFVGVSELEVK
;
A
#
# COMPACT_ATOMS: atom_id res chain seq x y z
N MET A 1 17.25 56.22 -64.67
CA MET A 1 15.96 55.56 -65.04
C MET A 1 15.00 55.66 -63.86
N LYS A 2 13.68 55.56 -64.12
CA LYS A 2 12.54 55.56 -63.18
C LYS A 2 12.78 54.71 -61.90
N LYS A 3 12.18 54.96 -60.72
CA LYS A 3 11.50 56.13 -60.10
C LYS A 3 11.12 55.73 -58.65
N LEU A 4 10.97 56.70 -57.74
CA LEU A 4 10.21 56.65 -56.46
C LEU A 4 10.70 55.69 -55.33
N LEU A 5 10.21 55.78 -54.07
CA LEU A 5 10.17 56.89 -53.08
C LEU A 5 9.55 56.34 -51.77
N PHE A 6 10.12 56.68 -50.61
CA PHE A 6 9.47 56.83 -49.27
C PHE A 6 8.65 55.69 -48.60
N LEU A 7 8.85 55.58 -47.27
CA LEU A 7 7.83 55.72 -46.18
C LEU A 7 7.62 54.55 -45.18
N ILE A 8 8.03 54.82 -43.92
CA ILE A 8 7.33 54.59 -42.62
C ILE A 8 7.03 53.17 -42.06
N PHE A 9 7.32 53.07 -40.76
CA PHE A 9 6.82 52.13 -39.74
C PHE A 9 5.32 51.81 -39.81
N PHE A 10 4.95 50.54 -39.70
CA PHE A 10 3.74 50.17 -38.95
C PHE A 10 3.86 48.76 -38.36
N CYS A 11 3.43 48.59 -37.11
CA CYS A 11 3.38 47.27 -36.47
C CYS A 11 2.27 46.42 -37.07
N LEU A 12 2.57 45.17 -37.39
CA LEU A 12 1.54 44.14 -37.57
C LEU A 12 1.80 43.01 -36.58
N PHE A 13 0.84 42.79 -35.67
CA PHE A 13 0.79 41.60 -34.83
C PHE A 13 0.58 40.39 -35.75
N LEU A 14 1.64 39.60 -35.96
CA LEU A 14 1.53 38.27 -36.54
C LEU A 14 1.34 37.29 -35.38
N VAL A 15 0.10 36.84 -35.20
CA VAL A 15 -0.21 35.71 -34.33
C VAL A 15 0.59 34.52 -34.84
N VAL A 16 1.61 34.13 -34.09
CA VAL A 16 2.25 32.82 -34.28
C VAL A 16 1.25 31.79 -33.80
N LEU A 17 0.45 31.27 -34.74
CA LEU A 17 -0.14 29.96 -34.58
C LEU A 17 1.04 28.98 -34.48
N SER A 18 1.41 28.62 -33.26
CA SER A 18 2.17 27.40 -33.04
C SER A 18 1.28 26.25 -33.50
N SER A 19 1.51 25.78 -34.73
CA SER A 19 1.21 24.40 -35.07
C SER A 19 1.88 23.56 -34.00
N GLY A 20 1.10 22.91 -33.14
CA GLY A 20 1.66 21.97 -32.18
C GLY A 20 2.42 20.92 -32.97
N ASP A 21 3.72 20.81 -32.73
CA ASP A 21 4.48 19.66 -33.21
C ASP A 21 3.85 18.44 -32.53
N LEU A 22 3.08 17.65 -33.29
CA LEU A 22 2.73 16.30 -32.88
C LEU A 22 4.05 15.58 -32.68
N SER A 23 4.40 15.29 -31.42
CA SER A 23 5.48 14.38 -31.08
C SER A 23 5.21 13.07 -31.81
N ALA A 24 6.05 12.74 -32.79
CA ALA A 24 5.96 11.46 -33.45
C ALA A 24 6.41 10.39 -32.45
N ALA A 25 5.53 9.44 -32.11
CA ALA A 25 5.83 8.34 -31.21
C ALA A 25 7.14 7.65 -31.59
N GLU A 26 7.96 7.33 -30.59
CA GLU A 26 9.24 6.67 -30.82
C GLU A 26 9.00 5.28 -31.44
N GLY A 27 9.71 4.98 -32.53
CA GLY A 27 9.43 3.79 -33.32
C GLY A 27 9.99 2.52 -32.69
N ILE A 28 9.21 1.44 -32.72
CA ILE A 28 9.56 0.12 -32.18
C ILE A 28 10.84 -0.38 -32.88
N ALA A 29 11.96 -0.40 -32.16
CA ALA A 29 13.24 -0.88 -32.67
C ALA A 29 13.25 -2.42 -32.67
N VAL A 30 13.25 -3.02 -33.85
CA VAL A 30 13.21 -4.48 -34.03
C VAL A 30 14.52 -4.98 -34.64
N SER A 31 15.20 -5.90 -33.96
CA SER A 31 16.30 -6.69 -34.52
C SER A 31 16.06 -8.19 -34.28
N GLY A 32 17.07 -9.02 -34.47
CA GLY A 32 16.97 -10.47 -34.37
C GLY A 32 18.04 -11.18 -35.20
N PHE A 33 17.86 -12.47 -35.45
CA PHE A 33 18.74 -13.24 -36.31
C PHE A 33 18.33 -13.17 -37.79
N LYS A 34 19.30 -12.98 -38.69
CA LYS A 34 19.08 -13.04 -40.16
C LYS A 34 19.52 -14.37 -40.78
N TYR A 35 19.18 -14.58 -42.04
CA TYR A 35 19.72 -15.71 -42.81
C TYR A 35 21.27 -15.65 -42.91
N PRO A 36 22.00 -16.77 -42.79
CA PRO A 36 21.54 -18.15 -42.62
C PRO A 36 21.23 -18.57 -41.18
N ARG A 37 21.58 -17.76 -40.17
CA ARG A 37 21.37 -18.05 -38.73
C ARG A 37 19.90 -18.40 -38.43
N ASN A 38 18.97 -17.57 -38.90
CA ASN A 38 17.55 -17.90 -38.96
C ASN A 38 17.13 -18.14 -40.42
N ARG A 39 16.72 -19.37 -40.74
CA ARG A 39 16.24 -19.79 -42.07
C ARG A 39 15.07 -18.96 -42.55
N PHE A 40 14.13 -18.71 -41.64
CA PHE A 40 12.90 -17.97 -41.81
C PHE A 40 13.06 -16.58 -41.16
N ALA A 41 14.18 -15.90 -41.42
CA ALA A 41 14.44 -14.58 -40.86
C ALA A 41 13.33 -13.58 -41.23
N LEU A 42 13.03 -12.66 -40.33
CA LEU A 42 12.00 -11.62 -40.54
C LEU A 42 12.39 -10.61 -41.65
N VAL A 43 13.68 -10.50 -41.95
CA VAL A 43 14.24 -9.62 -42.99
C VAL A 43 15.21 -10.37 -43.89
N SER A 44 15.46 -9.83 -45.08
CA SER A 44 16.51 -10.32 -45.97
C SER A 44 17.92 -10.13 -45.38
N ILE A 45 18.93 -10.74 -46.01
CA ILE A 45 20.35 -10.54 -45.68
C ILE A 45 20.80 -9.06 -45.69
N THR A 46 20.05 -8.20 -46.39
CA THR A 46 20.29 -6.74 -46.49
C THR A 46 19.33 -5.89 -45.65
N GLY A 47 18.52 -6.50 -44.77
CA GLY A 47 17.54 -5.80 -43.91
C GLY A 47 16.25 -5.37 -44.63
N GLY A 48 16.01 -5.86 -45.84
CA GLY A 48 14.79 -5.57 -46.62
C GLY A 48 13.74 -6.66 -46.51
N LEU A 49 12.74 -6.61 -47.41
CA LEU A 49 11.73 -7.66 -47.58
C LEU A 49 12.41 -9.04 -47.73
N PRO A 50 12.12 -10.03 -46.88
CA PRO A 50 12.67 -11.37 -47.03
C PRO A 50 12.18 -11.98 -48.36
N PRO A 51 13.04 -12.69 -49.13
CA PRO A 51 12.59 -13.35 -50.35
C PRO A 51 11.53 -14.42 -50.04
N SER A 52 10.60 -14.67 -50.96
CA SER A 52 9.47 -15.61 -50.77
C SER A 52 9.87 -17.04 -50.41
N HIS A 53 11.12 -17.45 -50.69
CA HIS A 53 11.71 -18.72 -50.24
C HIS A 53 12.02 -18.80 -48.73
N HIS A 54 11.91 -17.69 -47.99
CA HIS A 54 12.14 -17.60 -46.54
C HIS A 54 10.84 -17.49 -45.72
N TYR A 55 9.67 -17.53 -46.39
CA TYR A 55 8.36 -17.76 -45.78
C TYR A 55 7.90 -16.78 -44.69
N SER A 56 8.46 -15.58 -44.56
CA SER A 56 8.14 -14.60 -43.50
C SER A 56 7.64 -13.25 -44.04
N ASP A 57 7.50 -13.11 -45.36
CA ASP A 57 7.18 -11.86 -46.04
C ASP A 57 5.78 -11.32 -45.74
N ILE A 58 4.82 -12.19 -45.40
CA ILE A 58 3.47 -11.76 -44.98
C ILE A 58 3.55 -11.05 -43.61
N LEU A 59 4.30 -11.59 -42.65
CA LEU A 59 4.53 -10.93 -41.35
C LEU A 59 5.30 -9.62 -41.55
N TYR A 60 6.40 -9.62 -42.30
CA TYR A 60 7.15 -8.40 -42.61
C TYR A 60 6.25 -7.30 -43.21
N GLY A 61 5.39 -7.65 -44.17
CA GLY A 61 4.43 -6.73 -44.77
C GLY A 61 3.38 -6.19 -43.78
N LYS A 62 2.90 -7.04 -42.87
CA LYS A 62 1.96 -6.66 -41.80
C LYS A 62 2.59 -5.74 -40.75
N LEU A 63 3.88 -5.90 -40.43
CA LEU A 63 4.62 -5.01 -39.53
C LEU A 63 4.93 -3.64 -40.18
N ARG A 64 5.15 -3.60 -41.49
CA ARG A 64 5.35 -2.35 -42.26
C ARG A 64 4.05 -1.62 -42.60
N ASN A 65 2.89 -2.17 -42.28
CA ASN A 65 1.60 -1.55 -42.58
C ASN A 65 1.28 -0.45 -41.57
N SER A 66 1.17 0.80 -42.03
CA SER A 66 0.85 1.97 -41.19
C SER A 66 -0.50 1.88 -40.48
N ASN A 67 -1.44 1.07 -40.99
CA ASN A 67 -2.73 0.83 -40.34
C ASN A 67 -2.61 -0.15 -39.16
N ASN A 68 -1.51 -0.89 -39.06
CA ASN A 68 -1.18 -1.72 -37.90
C ASN A 68 -0.24 -0.96 -36.96
N PHE A 69 0.86 -0.39 -37.49
CA PHE A 69 1.93 0.26 -36.73
C PHE A 69 2.28 1.62 -37.31
N GLY A 70 1.94 2.69 -36.60
CA GLY A 70 2.18 4.09 -36.96
C GLY A 70 1.11 5.01 -36.39
N VAL A 71 1.29 6.33 -36.53
CA VAL A 71 0.54 7.41 -35.84
C VAL A 71 -1.00 7.33 -35.96
N SER A 72 -1.56 6.53 -36.86
CA SER A 72 -3.01 6.28 -36.98
C SER A 72 -3.36 4.81 -37.22
N GLY A 73 -2.47 3.90 -36.82
CA GLY A 73 -2.70 2.46 -36.82
C GLY A 73 -3.29 1.96 -35.51
N VAL A 74 -3.46 0.65 -35.39
CA VAL A 74 -3.88 -0.02 -34.14
C VAL A 74 -2.88 0.21 -33.00
N VAL A 75 -1.59 0.34 -33.33
CA VAL A 75 -0.49 0.70 -32.42
C VAL A 75 0.17 1.96 -32.96
N SER A 76 0.34 3.00 -32.13
CA SER A 76 0.81 4.31 -32.60
C SER A 76 2.29 4.31 -33.02
N CYS A 77 3.12 3.47 -32.40
CA CYS A 77 4.54 3.38 -32.72
C CYS A 77 4.77 2.67 -34.07
N PRO A 78 5.50 3.27 -35.03
CA PRO A 78 5.88 2.61 -36.27
C PRO A 78 7.00 1.57 -36.06
N ILE A 79 7.00 0.46 -36.81
CA ILE A 79 8.08 -0.54 -36.77
C ILE A 79 9.34 -0.01 -37.47
N LYS A 80 10.46 0.02 -36.73
CA LYS A 80 11.80 0.38 -37.20
C LYS A 80 12.71 -0.85 -37.13
N PHE A 81 12.95 -1.49 -38.28
CA PHE A 81 13.93 -2.58 -38.34
C PHE A 81 15.37 -2.04 -38.23
N GLU A 82 16.04 -2.44 -37.16
CA GLU A 82 17.46 -2.25 -36.91
C GLU A 82 18.29 -3.36 -37.60
N PRO A 83 19.64 -3.26 -37.67
CA PRO A 83 20.47 -4.28 -38.29
C PRO A 83 20.33 -5.66 -37.62
N PHE A 84 19.81 -6.65 -38.36
CA PHE A 84 19.75 -8.04 -37.90
C PHE A 84 21.14 -8.70 -37.90
N LEU A 85 21.34 -9.61 -36.94
CA LEU A 85 22.63 -10.14 -36.53
C LEU A 85 22.85 -11.60 -36.99
N LEU A 86 24.11 -12.03 -37.03
CA LEU A 86 24.49 -13.45 -37.11
C LEU A 86 24.96 -13.96 -35.73
N ASP A 87 25.65 -13.08 -35.00
CA ASP A 87 26.23 -13.32 -33.68
C ASP A 87 25.81 -12.17 -32.76
N ILE A 88 25.49 -12.46 -31.50
CA ILE A 88 25.23 -11.44 -30.47
C ILE A 88 26.52 -11.15 -29.71
N LEU A 89 26.90 -9.88 -29.62
CA LEU A 89 28.13 -9.43 -28.94
C LEU A 89 27.81 -8.87 -27.55
N PRO A 90 28.75 -8.90 -26.58
CA PRO A 90 28.56 -8.25 -25.28
C PRO A 90 28.24 -6.75 -25.42
N GLY A 91 27.20 -6.28 -24.73
CA GLY A 91 26.75 -4.89 -24.76
C GLY A 91 26.10 -4.44 -26.09
N SER A 92 25.72 -5.40 -26.95
CA SER A 92 25.05 -5.11 -28.23
C SER A 92 23.53 -5.05 -28.12
N LEU A 93 22.94 -5.66 -27.08
CA LEU A 93 21.51 -5.58 -26.80
C LEU A 93 21.21 -4.68 -25.59
N VAL A 94 22.14 -4.58 -24.63
CA VAL A 94 22.02 -3.73 -23.44
C VAL A 94 23.14 -2.67 -23.43
N ASP A 95 22.82 -1.44 -23.04
CA ASP A 95 23.81 -0.36 -22.91
C ASP A 95 24.60 -0.43 -21.59
N SER A 96 25.55 0.49 -21.40
CA SER A 96 26.38 0.56 -20.19
C SER A 96 25.61 0.94 -18.92
N ASN A 97 24.38 1.44 -19.06
CA ASN A 97 23.51 1.88 -17.98
C ASN A 97 22.45 0.81 -17.65
N GLY A 98 22.43 -0.32 -18.37
CA GLY A 98 21.46 -1.40 -18.19
C GLY A 98 20.19 -1.26 -19.03
N ASN A 99 20.10 -0.32 -19.98
CA ASN A 99 18.92 -0.12 -20.80
C ASN A 99 18.95 -0.98 -22.08
N PRO A 100 17.80 -1.52 -22.53
CA PRO A 100 17.71 -2.22 -23.81
C PRO A 100 17.92 -1.26 -24.99
N ARG A 101 18.74 -1.66 -25.96
CA ARG A 101 19.07 -0.89 -27.18
C ARG A 101 18.05 -1.05 -28.33
N ILE A 102 17.15 -2.02 -28.19
CA ILE A 102 16.07 -2.37 -29.12
C ILE A 102 14.88 -2.86 -28.30
N ASP A 103 13.67 -2.83 -28.84
CA ASP A 103 12.45 -3.19 -28.12
C ASP A 103 12.04 -4.66 -28.31
N VAL A 104 12.29 -5.19 -29.52
CA VAL A 104 12.02 -6.61 -29.84
C VAL A 104 13.23 -7.28 -30.49
N PHE A 105 13.67 -8.40 -29.92
CA PHE A 105 14.61 -9.34 -30.53
C PHE A 105 13.87 -10.55 -31.09
N PHE A 106 13.71 -10.59 -32.41
CA PHE A 106 13.11 -11.71 -33.13
C PHE A 106 14.17 -12.77 -33.46
N GLY A 107 14.45 -13.65 -32.49
CA GLY A 107 15.36 -14.78 -32.69
C GLY A 107 14.80 -15.77 -33.71
N GLY A 108 13.54 -16.18 -33.55
CA GLY A 108 12.94 -17.24 -34.37
C GLY A 108 13.73 -18.55 -34.25
N ILE A 109 13.90 -19.30 -35.34
CA ILE A 109 14.76 -20.50 -35.33
C ILE A 109 16.24 -20.16 -35.49
N SER A 110 17.12 -21.04 -35.00
CA SER A 110 18.59 -20.89 -35.06
C SER A 110 19.23 -22.08 -35.81
N GLU A 111 19.01 -22.21 -37.12
CA GLU A 111 19.24 -23.46 -37.87
C GLU A 111 20.71 -23.95 -37.94
N ASP A 112 21.70 -23.06 -37.78
CA ASP A 112 23.10 -23.35 -38.11
C ASP A 112 24.01 -23.76 -36.94
N ARG A 113 23.76 -23.29 -35.71
CA ARG A 113 24.41 -23.74 -34.45
C ARG A 113 23.58 -23.38 -33.20
N ASN A 114 23.98 -23.80 -32.01
CA ASN A 114 23.36 -23.35 -30.75
C ASN A 114 23.71 -21.87 -30.44
N LEU A 115 23.08 -21.26 -29.43
CA LEU A 115 23.66 -20.08 -28.78
C LEU A 115 25.03 -20.44 -28.16
N THR A 116 25.96 -19.50 -28.17
CA THR A 116 27.11 -19.49 -27.26
C THR A 116 26.70 -18.96 -25.89
N LEU A 117 27.49 -19.26 -24.85
CA LEU A 117 27.27 -18.73 -23.49
C LEU A 117 27.16 -17.19 -23.49
N THR A 118 27.99 -16.52 -24.29
CA THR A 118 27.97 -15.05 -24.44
C THR A 118 26.66 -14.54 -25.04
N GLU A 119 26.14 -15.20 -26.09
CA GLU A 119 24.86 -14.82 -26.72
C GLU A 119 23.69 -15.06 -25.76
N ALA A 120 23.70 -16.18 -25.03
CA ALA A 120 22.68 -16.50 -24.02
C ALA A 120 22.68 -15.50 -22.85
N HIS A 121 23.86 -15.15 -22.34
CA HIS A 121 24.03 -14.21 -21.24
C HIS A 121 23.58 -12.78 -21.61
N GLU A 122 23.90 -12.31 -22.82
CA GLU A 122 23.45 -11.01 -23.32
C GLU A 122 21.93 -10.99 -23.54
N LEU A 123 21.34 -12.08 -24.06
CA LEU A 123 19.88 -12.21 -24.20
C LEU A 123 19.17 -12.26 -22.84
N ALA A 124 19.70 -12.97 -21.84
CA ALA A 124 19.13 -13.03 -20.50
C ALA A 124 19.10 -11.63 -19.84
N LYS A 125 20.21 -10.89 -19.93
CA LYS A 125 20.27 -9.47 -19.51
C LYS A 125 19.27 -8.60 -20.26
N TYR A 126 19.17 -8.77 -21.57
CA TYR A 126 18.25 -8.01 -22.42
C TYR A 126 16.79 -8.20 -22.00
N ILE A 127 16.36 -9.43 -21.71
CA ILE A 127 15.02 -9.70 -21.19
C ILE A 127 14.85 -9.03 -19.82
N GLN A 128 15.76 -9.26 -18.87
CA GLN A 128 15.69 -8.66 -17.53
C GLN A 128 15.56 -7.12 -17.57
N ALA A 129 16.24 -6.48 -18.53
CA ALA A 129 16.24 -5.04 -18.76
C ALA A 129 14.96 -4.45 -19.40
N GLY A 130 14.01 -5.28 -19.86
CA GLY A 130 12.79 -4.81 -20.53
C GLY A 130 12.63 -5.22 -21.99
N GLY A 131 13.52 -6.06 -22.52
CA GLY A 131 13.46 -6.53 -23.90
C GLY A 131 12.40 -7.61 -24.13
N VAL A 132 11.75 -7.57 -25.29
CA VAL A 132 10.84 -8.64 -25.75
C VAL A 132 11.61 -9.61 -26.64
N VAL A 133 11.63 -10.89 -26.29
CA VAL A 133 12.33 -11.94 -27.04
C VAL A 133 11.35 -12.98 -27.58
N TYR A 134 11.43 -13.23 -28.89
CA TYR A 134 10.74 -14.35 -29.53
C TYR A 134 11.73 -15.39 -30.05
N ILE A 135 11.59 -16.64 -29.59
CA ILE A 135 12.40 -17.78 -30.03
C ILE A 135 11.53 -18.96 -30.45
N SER A 136 12.06 -19.82 -31.31
CA SER A 136 11.31 -20.93 -31.87
C SER A 136 12.20 -22.16 -32.09
N GLY A 137 11.70 -23.33 -31.72
CA GLY A 137 12.24 -24.62 -32.14
C GLY A 137 11.90 -24.94 -33.60
N MET A 138 12.23 -26.16 -34.03
CA MET A 138 11.90 -26.65 -35.37
C MET A 138 11.49 -28.12 -35.30
N GLY A 139 10.24 -28.43 -35.65
CA GLY A 139 9.79 -29.81 -35.83
C GLY A 139 9.99 -30.27 -37.26
N GLY A 140 10.83 -31.28 -37.46
CA GLY A 140 11.19 -31.80 -38.79
C GLY A 140 12.67 -32.17 -38.88
N MET A 141 13.02 -33.07 -39.80
CA MET A 141 14.35 -33.70 -39.83
C MET A 141 15.52 -32.76 -40.16
N LYS A 142 16.13 -32.19 -39.11
CA LYS A 142 17.60 -32.16 -38.98
C LYS A 142 17.98 -32.08 -37.48
N ILE A 143 18.67 -33.11 -36.99
CA ILE A 143 19.00 -33.25 -35.56
C ILE A 143 20.30 -32.49 -35.28
N ILE A 144 20.18 -31.18 -35.11
CA ILE A 144 21.13 -30.39 -34.33
C ILE A 144 20.37 -29.98 -33.04
N GLY A 145 21.09 -29.95 -31.91
CA GLY A 145 20.49 -29.87 -30.57
C GLY A 145 19.77 -28.54 -30.28
N PRO A 146 18.94 -28.48 -29.24
CA PRO A 146 18.06 -27.35 -28.95
C PRO A 146 18.83 -26.06 -28.66
N GLU A 147 18.63 -25.08 -29.53
CA GLU A 147 19.60 -24.02 -29.79
C GLU A 147 19.57 -22.91 -28.72
N TYR A 148 18.43 -22.76 -28.06
CA TYR A 148 18.16 -21.74 -27.04
C TYR A 148 18.19 -22.24 -25.60
N ASN A 149 18.48 -23.53 -25.33
CA ASN A 149 18.43 -24.05 -23.95
C ASN A 149 19.43 -23.38 -23.00
N LEU A 150 20.54 -22.83 -23.51
CA LEU A 150 21.47 -22.00 -22.74
C LEU A 150 20.86 -20.66 -22.28
N LEU A 151 19.88 -20.10 -23.00
CA LEU A 151 19.15 -18.91 -22.55
C LEU A 151 18.29 -19.23 -21.33
N PHE A 152 17.65 -20.41 -21.30
CA PHE A 152 16.89 -20.86 -20.13
C PHE A 152 17.81 -21.05 -18.91
N GLU A 153 19.02 -21.56 -19.12
CA GLU A 153 20.03 -21.71 -18.06
C GLU A 153 20.52 -20.36 -17.53
N GLU A 154 20.80 -19.38 -18.40
CA GLU A 154 21.18 -18.01 -18.01
C GLU A 154 20.03 -17.20 -17.38
N LEU A 155 18.77 -17.55 -17.67
CA LEU A 155 17.59 -17.04 -16.97
C LEU A 155 17.32 -17.75 -15.64
N GLY A 156 18.06 -18.81 -15.31
CA GLY A 156 17.90 -19.57 -14.07
C GLY A 156 16.70 -20.53 -14.04
N ILE A 157 16.14 -20.90 -15.21
CA ILE A 157 14.95 -21.77 -15.30
C ILE A 157 15.28 -23.17 -15.85
N ASN A 158 14.43 -24.14 -15.47
CA ASN A 158 14.59 -25.55 -15.83
C ASN A 158 13.85 -25.94 -17.12
N ASP A 159 13.12 -25.00 -17.73
CA ASP A 159 12.40 -25.19 -19.00
C ASP A 159 13.36 -25.54 -20.13
N ARG A 160 12.93 -26.41 -21.06
CA ARG A 160 13.77 -26.89 -22.17
C ARG A 160 12.95 -27.12 -23.44
N LEU A 161 13.52 -26.73 -24.58
CA LEU A 161 13.15 -27.29 -25.89
C LEU A 161 13.66 -28.73 -25.94
N SER A 162 12.75 -29.69 -26.17
CA SER A 162 13.09 -31.11 -26.20
C SER A 162 13.81 -31.53 -27.49
N GLU A 163 14.58 -32.62 -27.40
CA GLU A 163 15.04 -33.36 -28.58
C GLU A 163 13.88 -34.12 -29.26
N ILE A 164 12.78 -34.37 -28.54
CA ILE A 164 11.56 -35.00 -29.05
C ILE A 164 10.72 -33.98 -29.79
N ALA A 165 10.18 -34.37 -30.95
CA ALA A 165 9.25 -33.58 -31.74
C ALA A 165 7.94 -34.34 -31.98
N SER A 166 6.85 -33.58 -32.04
CA SER A 166 5.49 -34.03 -32.33
C SER A 166 5.12 -33.73 -33.78
N PHE A 167 4.43 -34.68 -34.42
CA PHE A 167 4.11 -34.67 -35.85
C PHE A 167 2.58 -34.80 -36.08
N PRO A 168 1.76 -33.80 -35.69
CA PRO A 168 0.30 -33.89 -35.68
C PRO A 168 -0.33 -33.78 -37.09
N GLY A 169 0.45 -33.40 -38.10
CA GLY A 169 0.01 -33.11 -39.46
C GLY A 169 0.33 -31.66 -39.88
N PRO A 170 0.22 -31.35 -41.19
CA PRO A 170 0.49 -30.01 -41.70
C PRO A 170 -0.72 -29.07 -41.48
N GLY A 171 -0.48 -27.91 -40.86
CA GLY A 171 -1.45 -26.82 -40.79
C GLY A 171 -2.70 -27.12 -39.95
N VAL A 172 -2.52 -27.84 -38.84
CA VAL A 172 -3.56 -28.19 -37.85
C VAL A 172 -3.74 -27.06 -36.82
N GLN A 173 -4.85 -27.05 -36.08
CA GLN A 173 -5.14 -26.05 -35.04
C GLN A 173 -4.81 -26.56 -33.63
N SER A 174 -4.23 -25.71 -32.80
CA SER A 174 -3.99 -25.97 -31.37
C SER A 174 -5.29 -25.94 -30.54
N SER A 175 -5.17 -26.17 -29.23
CA SER A 175 -6.17 -25.64 -28.29
C SER A 175 -6.24 -24.11 -28.39
N ASP A 176 -7.37 -23.53 -27.99
CA ASP A 176 -7.44 -22.08 -27.79
C ASP A 176 -6.44 -21.64 -26.71
N PRO A 177 -5.65 -20.58 -26.94
CA PRO A 177 -4.85 -19.93 -25.91
C PRO A 177 -5.72 -19.39 -24.77
N ALA A 178 -5.24 -19.48 -23.53
CA ALA A 178 -5.82 -18.72 -22.43
C ALA A 178 -5.59 -17.23 -22.68
N ASN A 179 -6.63 -16.39 -22.55
CA ASN A 179 -6.60 -14.94 -22.80
C ASN A 179 -5.95 -14.14 -21.65
N THR A 180 -4.92 -14.71 -21.03
CA THR A 180 -4.32 -14.29 -19.76
C THR A 180 -2.97 -13.58 -19.92
N THR A 181 -2.49 -13.38 -21.15
CA THR A 181 -1.19 -12.75 -21.43
C THR A 181 -1.30 -11.57 -22.39
N PRO A 182 -0.33 -10.62 -22.37
CA PRO A 182 -0.31 -9.50 -23.33
C PRO A 182 -0.28 -9.94 -24.81
N LEU A 183 0.22 -11.15 -25.09
CA LEU A 183 0.30 -11.69 -26.45
C LEU A 183 -1.02 -12.33 -26.91
N THR A 184 -1.73 -12.98 -25.98
CA THR A 184 -3.01 -13.65 -26.23
C THR A 184 -4.22 -12.71 -26.14
N ASN A 185 -4.07 -11.55 -25.50
CA ASN A 185 -5.09 -10.51 -25.35
C ASN A 185 -4.48 -9.09 -25.46
N GLY A 186 -3.84 -8.80 -26.59
CA GLY A 186 -3.22 -7.49 -26.87
C GLY A 186 -4.06 -6.57 -27.79
N PRO A 187 -3.48 -5.45 -28.27
CA PRO A 187 -4.19 -4.43 -29.06
C PRO A 187 -4.87 -4.92 -30.35
N PHE A 188 -4.40 -6.01 -30.94
CA PHE A 188 -5.02 -6.63 -32.12
C PHE A 188 -6.13 -7.65 -31.77
N GLY A 189 -6.50 -7.71 -30.49
CA GLY A 189 -7.58 -8.52 -29.94
C GLY A 189 -7.17 -9.90 -29.45
N VAL A 190 -8.14 -10.62 -28.88
CA VAL A 190 -7.99 -11.98 -28.34
C VAL A 190 -7.60 -12.97 -29.44
N VAL A 191 -6.62 -13.81 -29.13
CA VAL A 191 -6.06 -14.86 -29.99
C VAL A 191 -6.78 -16.19 -29.72
N GLY A 192 -7.44 -16.77 -30.73
CA GLY A 192 -8.00 -18.12 -30.70
C GLY A 192 -6.98 -19.21 -31.08
N SER A 193 -7.45 -20.43 -31.34
CA SER A 193 -6.62 -21.57 -31.75
C SER A 193 -5.57 -21.20 -32.81
N LEU A 194 -4.31 -21.52 -32.54
CA LEU A 194 -3.17 -21.20 -33.39
C LEU A 194 -2.89 -22.33 -34.38
N LYS A 195 -2.72 -21.96 -35.65
CA LYS A 195 -2.37 -22.90 -36.71
C LYS A 195 -0.89 -23.25 -36.63
N HIS A 196 -0.58 -24.54 -36.64
CA HIS A 196 0.78 -25.04 -36.49
C HIS A 196 1.08 -26.25 -37.39
N GLU A 197 2.37 -26.59 -37.48
CA GLU A 197 2.86 -27.82 -38.13
C GLU A 197 3.53 -28.72 -37.06
N SER A 198 4.58 -29.44 -37.45
CA SER A 198 5.39 -30.22 -36.51
C SER A 198 6.21 -29.30 -35.61
N PHE A 199 6.39 -29.70 -34.35
CA PHE A 199 7.01 -28.86 -33.32
C PHE A 199 7.88 -29.70 -32.37
N ARG A 200 8.93 -29.11 -31.80
CA ARG A 200 9.65 -29.68 -30.63
C ARG A 200 8.76 -29.58 -29.40
N ASN A 201 8.70 -30.62 -28.58
CA ASN A 201 7.96 -30.58 -27.33
C ASN A 201 8.62 -29.58 -26.37
N LEU A 202 7.80 -28.80 -25.67
CA LEU A 202 8.26 -27.87 -24.62
C LEU A 202 8.15 -28.55 -23.26
N GLN A 203 9.28 -28.74 -22.59
CA GLN A 203 9.33 -29.19 -21.20
C GLN A 203 9.26 -27.96 -20.30
N LEU A 204 8.12 -27.75 -19.65
CA LEU A 204 7.82 -26.54 -18.88
C LEU A 204 7.96 -26.77 -17.37
N PHE A 205 8.57 -25.80 -16.69
CA PHE A 205 8.77 -25.76 -15.24
C PHE A 205 8.52 -24.37 -14.65
N SER A 206 8.83 -23.31 -15.40
CA SER A 206 8.68 -21.91 -14.98
C SER A 206 7.96 -21.04 -16.01
N LEU A 207 7.95 -21.40 -17.29
CA LEU A 207 7.13 -20.74 -18.31
C LEU A 207 5.68 -21.25 -18.25
N THR A 208 4.73 -20.35 -18.49
CA THR A 208 3.31 -20.69 -18.60
C THR A 208 3.04 -21.33 -19.96
N GLY A 209 2.51 -22.55 -19.98
CA GLY A 209 2.07 -23.22 -21.21
C GLY A 209 0.77 -22.61 -21.73
N ILE A 210 0.80 -22.07 -22.96
CA ILE A 210 -0.29 -21.24 -23.50
C ILE A 210 -1.23 -22.02 -24.41
N ALA A 211 -0.68 -22.82 -25.34
CA ALA A 211 -1.46 -23.57 -26.33
C ALA A 211 -0.92 -24.99 -26.51
N ILE A 212 -1.81 -25.97 -26.55
CA ILE A 212 -1.51 -27.41 -26.68
C ILE A 212 -1.67 -27.82 -28.15
N GLY A 213 -0.74 -28.61 -28.68
CA GLY A 213 -0.76 -29.03 -30.09
C GLY A 213 -1.88 -30.02 -30.41
N TYR A 214 -2.42 -29.93 -31.63
CA TYR A 214 -3.52 -30.76 -32.12
C TYR A 214 -3.36 -32.25 -31.80
N ASN A 215 -4.32 -32.82 -31.06
CA ASN A 215 -4.34 -34.23 -30.67
C ASN A 215 -3.07 -34.69 -29.93
N THR A 216 -2.45 -33.80 -29.15
CA THR A 216 -1.31 -34.08 -28.27
C THR A 216 -1.59 -33.61 -26.83
N SER A 217 -0.71 -33.95 -25.89
CA SER A 217 -0.63 -33.38 -24.54
C SER A 217 0.44 -32.29 -24.41
N GLU A 218 1.05 -31.87 -25.52
CA GLU A 218 2.31 -31.14 -25.55
C GLU A 218 2.08 -29.68 -25.94
N TYR A 219 2.72 -28.75 -25.24
CA TYR A 219 2.61 -27.32 -25.54
C TYR A 219 3.37 -26.95 -26.83
N ILE A 220 2.71 -26.22 -27.72
CA ILE A 220 3.31 -25.61 -28.91
C ILE A 220 3.85 -24.20 -28.64
N LEU A 221 3.37 -23.56 -27.58
CA LEU A 221 3.67 -22.19 -27.18
C LEU A 221 3.72 -22.09 -25.66
N ALA A 222 4.74 -21.42 -25.14
CA ALA A 222 4.87 -21.04 -23.74
C ALA A 222 5.44 -19.62 -23.61
N GLU A 223 5.08 -18.93 -22.53
CA GLU A 223 5.40 -17.52 -22.29
C GLU A 223 5.85 -17.28 -20.84
N GLY A 224 6.65 -16.25 -20.61
CA GLY A 224 7.07 -15.83 -19.27
C GLY A 224 7.65 -14.43 -19.22
N GLN A 225 7.38 -13.74 -18.11
CA GLN A 225 7.96 -12.42 -17.81
C GLN A 225 9.19 -12.60 -16.91
N PHE A 226 10.29 -11.91 -17.25
CA PHE A 226 11.54 -11.94 -16.46
C PHE A 226 12.07 -10.52 -16.28
N GLY A 227 12.11 -10.05 -15.03
CA GLY A 227 12.38 -8.64 -14.76
C GLY A 227 11.32 -7.76 -15.44
N LYS A 228 11.77 -6.79 -16.23
CA LYS A 228 10.88 -5.89 -16.99
C LYS A 228 10.47 -6.43 -18.37
N GLY A 229 11.11 -7.49 -18.88
CA GLY A 229 10.91 -7.96 -20.25
C GLY A 229 10.17 -9.29 -20.34
N TYR A 230 9.99 -9.76 -21.58
CA TYR A 230 9.08 -10.85 -21.91
C TYR A 230 9.71 -11.86 -22.86
N LEU A 231 9.44 -13.15 -22.64
CA LEU A 231 9.93 -14.26 -23.45
C LEU A 231 8.76 -15.08 -23.99
N SER A 232 8.68 -15.19 -25.32
CA SER A 232 7.77 -16.09 -26.04
C SER A 232 8.56 -17.21 -26.71
N VAL A 233 8.16 -18.45 -26.45
CA VAL A 233 8.83 -19.68 -26.91
C VAL A 233 7.84 -20.57 -27.61
N THR A 234 8.07 -20.85 -28.90
CA THR A 234 7.28 -21.86 -29.64
C THR A 234 8.09 -23.11 -29.94
N GLY A 235 7.44 -24.27 -29.92
CA GLY A 235 8.06 -25.55 -30.31
C GLY A 235 8.38 -25.63 -31.81
N GLY A 236 7.67 -24.86 -32.64
CA GLY A 236 7.87 -24.73 -34.08
C GLY A 236 7.41 -23.36 -34.58
N PRO A 237 7.88 -22.88 -35.74
CA PRO A 237 7.66 -21.51 -36.18
C PRO A 237 6.19 -21.26 -36.53
N LEU A 238 5.50 -20.44 -35.73
CA LEU A 238 4.09 -20.07 -35.94
C LEU A 238 3.90 -18.84 -36.87
N TYR A 239 5.00 -18.25 -37.34
CA TYR A 239 5.03 -17.02 -38.15
C TYR A 239 5.27 -17.26 -39.65
N ILE A 240 5.48 -18.50 -40.08
CA ILE A 240 5.77 -18.81 -41.49
C ILE A 240 4.49 -18.87 -42.34
N ASN A 241 4.56 -18.43 -43.59
CA ASN A 241 3.43 -18.24 -44.51
C ASN A 241 2.48 -19.45 -44.64
N THR A 242 2.96 -20.69 -44.42
CA THR A 242 2.12 -21.90 -44.48
C THR A 242 1.06 -21.94 -43.37
N VAL A 243 1.37 -21.35 -42.22
CA VAL A 243 0.45 -21.21 -41.07
C VAL A 243 -0.04 -19.78 -40.89
N PHE A 244 0.77 -18.76 -41.16
CA PHE A 244 0.48 -17.34 -40.94
C PHE A 244 -0.62 -16.73 -41.84
N GLY A 245 -1.17 -17.51 -42.77
CA GLY A 245 -2.45 -17.19 -43.41
C GLY A 245 -3.65 -17.26 -42.46
N ASP A 246 -3.48 -17.88 -41.28
CA ASP A 246 -4.44 -17.87 -40.18
C ASP A 246 -4.51 -16.48 -39.50
N ASN A 247 -5.70 -16.08 -39.06
CA ASN A 247 -5.91 -14.75 -38.45
C ASN A 247 -5.41 -14.67 -37.01
N ASP A 248 -5.46 -15.75 -36.25
CA ASP A 248 -5.07 -15.77 -34.85
C ASP A 248 -3.55 -15.86 -34.72
N ASN A 249 -2.87 -16.58 -35.61
CA ASN A 249 -1.42 -16.43 -35.81
C ASN A 249 -1.03 -14.98 -36.12
N GLN A 250 -1.79 -14.28 -36.97
CA GLN A 250 -1.52 -12.87 -37.26
C GLN A 250 -1.68 -11.99 -36.02
N LYS A 251 -2.81 -12.08 -35.29
CA LYS A 251 -3.02 -11.32 -34.05
C LYS A 251 -1.89 -11.56 -33.05
N TYR A 252 -1.50 -12.82 -32.85
CA TYR A 252 -0.46 -13.20 -31.89
C TYR A 252 0.86 -12.46 -32.13
N PHE A 253 1.38 -12.51 -33.36
CA PHE A 253 2.62 -11.80 -33.67
C PHE A 253 2.43 -10.29 -33.71
N LEU A 254 1.27 -9.77 -34.12
CA LEU A 254 1.00 -8.34 -34.07
C LEU A 254 0.97 -7.82 -32.61
N ASN A 255 0.37 -8.56 -31.67
CA ASN A 255 0.44 -8.28 -30.23
C ASN A 255 1.90 -8.37 -29.71
N LEU A 256 2.68 -9.34 -30.19
CA LEU A 256 4.10 -9.49 -29.81
C LEU A 256 4.96 -8.28 -30.18
N PHE A 257 4.78 -7.73 -31.38
CA PHE A 257 5.48 -6.51 -31.75
C PHE A 257 4.87 -5.27 -31.09
N ALA A 258 3.58 -5.26 -30.76
CA ALA A 258 2.94 -4.19 -30.00
C ALA A 258 3.56 -3.98 -28.61
N MET A 259 4.03 -5.04 -27.94
CA MET A 259 4.75 -4.92 -26.65
C MET A 259 6.01 -4.05 -26.72
N GLY A 260 6.60 -3.87 -27.91
CA GLY A 260 7.75 -2.98 -28.09
C GLY A 260 7.36 -1.50 -28.29
N CYS A 261 6.07 -1.17 -28.33
CA CYS A 261 5.60 0.21 -28.46
C CYS A 261 5.67 0.92 -27.11
N LYS A 262 6.74 1.70 -26.94
CA LYS A 262 6.86 2.69 -25.86
C LYS A 262 6.22 3.97 -26.36
N GLU A 263 4.91 4.12 -26.15
CA GLU A 263 4.21 5.35 -26.53
C GLU A 263 4.83 6.53 -25.78
N SER A 264 5.10 7.63 -26.49
CA SER A 264 5.63 8.85 -25.90
C SER A 264 4.50 9.58 -25.16
N GLY A 265 4.18 9.11 -23.95
CA GLY A 265 2.91 9.30 -23.27
C GLY A 265 1.88 8.28 -23.81
N GLU A 266 1.30 7.38 -23.02
CA GLU A 266 1.04 7.46 -21.57
C GLU A 266 1.85 6.43 -20.75
N ASP A 267 2.44 6.87 -19.63
CA ASP A 267 3.09 5.99 -18.66
C ASP A 267 2.01 5.12 -17.95
N GLU A 268 1.73 3.91 -18.41
CA GLU A 268 0.94 2.94 -17.61
C GLU A 268 1.87 2.16 -16.66
N VAL A 269 1.61 2.26 -15.35
CA VAL A 269 2.27 1.46 -14.31
C VAL A 269 1.19 0.87 -13.41
N VAL A 270 1.21 -0.45 -13.21
CA VAL A 270 0.24 -1.17 -12.38
C VAL A 270 0.94 -2.15 -11.44
N LEU A 271 0.75 -1.96 -10.15
CA LEU A 271 1.18 -2.87 -9.09
C LEU A 271 0.18 -4.01 -8.92
N ASN A 272 0.68 -5.21 -8.59
CA ASN A 272 -0.14 -6.38 -8.33
C ASN A 272 -0.78 -6.35 -6.92
N VAL A 273 -1.52 -5.29 -6.61
CA VAL A 273 -2.29 -5.18 -5.36
C VAL A 273 -3.51 -6.12 -5.42
N PRO A 274 -3.67 -7.06 -4.46
CA PRO A 274 -4.86 -7.90 -4.35
C PRO A 274 -6.13 -7.05 -4.20
N SER A 275 -7.21 -7.43 -4.89
CA SER A 275 -8.50 -6.77 -4.75
C SER A 275 -9.36 -7.51 -3.72
N ILE A 276 -9.89 -6.78 -2.73
CA ILE A 276 -10.75 -7.28 -1.67
C ILE A 276 -11.99 -6.39 -1.62
N LYS A 277 -13.16 -6.97 -1.36
CA LYS A 277 -14.44 -6.25 -1.36
C LYS A 277 -15.01 -6.14 0.06
N GLN A 278 -15.62 -4.99 0.37
CA GLN A 278 -16.34 -4.78 1.63
C GLN A 278 -17.77 -5.35 1.55
N GLY A 279 -18.31 -5.31 0.33
CA GLY A 279 -19.65 -5.69 -0.11
C GLY A 279 -19.74 -5.37 -1.60
N LEU A 280 -20.72 -5.92 -2.31
CA LEU A 280 -20.94 -5.61 -3.73
C LEU A 280 -22.35 -5.03 -3.92
N ASP A 281 -22.44 -3.82 -4.50
CA ASP A 281 -23.74 -3.20 -4.75
C ASP A 281 -24.56 -3.98 -5.80
N PRO A 282 -25.89 -4.18 -5.60
CA PRO A 282 -26.65 -3.84 -4.41
C PRO A 282 -26.31 -4.76 -3.23
N PHE A 283 -26.02 -4.13 -2.09
CA PHE A 283 -25.57 -4.82 -0.89
C PHE A 283 -26.60 -5.86 -0.35
N TYR A 284 -26.18 -6.60 0.67
CA TYR A 284 -26.96 -7.62 1.40
C TYR A 284 -27.17 -8.95 0.65
N ASN A 285 -26.31 -9.26 -0.32
CA ASN A 285 -26.32 -10.52 -1.05
C ASN A 285 -25.47 -11.64 -0.37
N ASN A 286 -24.73 -11.30 0.71
CA ASN A 286 -23.74 -12.12 1.42
C ASN A 286 -22.51 -12.48 0.57
N VAL A 287 -22.13 -11.62 -0.37
CA VAL A 287 -20.94 -11.76 -1.21
C VAL A 287 -20.10 -10.49 -1.12
N PRO A 288 -18.96 -10.52 -0.40
CA PRO A 288 -18.44 -11.61 0.43
C PRO A 288 -19.24 -11.86 1.72
N VAL A 289 -18.95 -12.96 2.43
CA VAL A 289 -19.72 -13.42 3.61
C VAL A 289 -19.81 -12.39 4.75
N TRP A 290 -18.81 -11.51 4.86
CA TRP A 290 -18.72 -10.49 5.90
C TRP A 290 -19.48 -9.21 5.61
N GLU A 291 -20.06 -9.07 4.42
CA GLU A 291 -20.83 -7.91 3.97
C GLU A 291 -21.83 -7.42 5.02
N ASN A 292 -22.53 -8.36 5.67
CA ASN A 292 -23.60 -8.10 6.63
C ASN A 292 -23.15 -8.01 8.10
N PHE A 293 -21.85 -8.13 8.40
CA PHE A 293 -21.36 -8.00 9.77
C PHE A 293 -21.27 -6.54 10.19
N ILE A 294 -21.41 -6.29 11.49
CA ILE A 294 -21.41 -4.93 12.06
C ILE A 294 -20.02 -4.33 11.90
N TYR A 295 -19.96 -3.16 11.27
CA TYR A 295 -18.75 -2.36 11.19
C TYR A 295 -18.51 -1.63 12.52
N ASP A 296 -17.30 -1.73 13.07
CA ASP A 296 -16.89 -1.12 14.34
C ASP A 296 -17.88 -1.36 15.50
N SER A 297 -18.74 -0.37 15.72
CA SER A 297 -19.65 -0.18 16.84
C SER A 297 -20.98 0.41 16.36
N ALA A 298 -21.29 0.29 15.08
CA ALA A 298 -22.46 0.91 14.44
C ALA A 298 -23.81 0.30 14.87
N ASP A 299 -23.80 -0.75 15.70
CA ASP A 299 -24.95 -1.23 16.47
C ASP A 299 -25.25 -0.35 17.71
N LEU A 300 -24.24 0.38 18.21
CA LEU A 300 -24.30 1.23 19.40
C LEU A 300 -24.15 2.74 19.12
N GLN A 301 -23.68 3.12 17.92
CA GLN A 301 -23.56 4.50 17.49
C GLN A 301 -24.16 4.73 16.09
N THR A 302 -24.65 5.95 15.86
CA THR A 302 -25.22 6.36 14.59
C THR A 302 -24.11 6.83 13.64
N LEU A 303 -23.82 6.05 12.59
CA LEU A 303 -22.92 6.42 11.50
C LEU A 303 -23.73 6.76 10.23
N GLY A 304 -23.36 7.81 9.49
CA GLY A 304 -24.08 8.20 8.28
C GLY A 304 -23.88 7.26 7.08
N CYS A 305 -22.84 6.43 7.07
CA CYS A 305 -22.62 5.42 6.04
C CYS A 305 -23.59 4.22 6.16
N GLY A 306 -23.96 3.82 7.38
CA GLY A 306 -24.78 2.63 7.65
C GLY A 306 -24.34 1.87 8.90
N THR A 307 -24.61 0.56 8.95
CA THR A 307 -24.25 -0.28 10.11
C THR A 307 -23.34 -1.47 9.79
N THR A 308 -23.18 -1.83 8.51
CA THR A 308 -22.44 -3.04 8.12
C THR A 308 -21.12 -2.75 7.42
N ILE A 309 -20.25 -3.75 7.33
CA ILE A 309 -18.98 -3.67 6.56
C ILE A 309 -19.26 -3.31 5.08
N ALA A 310 -20.36 -3.81 4.49
CA ALA A 310 -20.80 -3.39 3.14
C ALA A 310 -20.91 -1.87 3.00
N GLN A 311 -21.43 -1.21 4.03
CA GLN A 311 -21.81 0.19 4.00
C GLN A 311 -20.67 1.13 4.42
N CYS A 312 -19.88 0.73 5.42
CA CYS A 312 -18.89 1.60 6.08
C CYS A 312 -17.44 1.10 5.94
N GLY A 313 -17.20 -0.11 5.45
CA GLY A 313 -15.91 -0.81 5.54
C GLY A 313 -14.84 -0.41 4.52
N CYS A 314 -14.88 0.80 3.93
CA CYS A 314 -13.99 1.17 2.81
C CYS A 314 -12.53 1.37 3.24
N ALA A 315 -12.28 2.09 4.34
CA ALA A 315 -10.95 2.25 4.92
C ALA A 315 -10.38 0.91 5.39
N LEU A 316 -11.17 0.16 6.18
CA LEU A 316 -10.89 -1.21 6.64
C LEU A 316 -10.47 -2.15 5.50
N THR A 317 -11.24 -2.16 4.41
CA THR A 317 -11.01 -3.08 3.28
C THR A 317 -9.80 -2.63 2.44
N SER A 318 -9.59 -1.31 2.32
CA SER A 318 -8.38 -0.77 1.68
C SER A 318 -7.11 -1.12 2.47
N ALA A 319 -7.14 -1.00 3.80
CA ALA A 319 -6.05 -1.44 4.68
C ALA A 319 -5.78 -2.96 4.55
N ASN A 320 -6.83 -3.79 4.42
CA ASN A 320 -6.68 -5.22 4.13
C ASN A 320 -5.96 -5.49 2.79
N MET A 321 -6.24 -4.71 1.74
CA MET A 321 -5.54 -4.84 0.45
C MET A 321 -4.05 -4.48 0.55
N ILE A 322 -3.70 -3.45 1.33
CA ILE A 322 -2.29 -3.08 1.58
C ILE A 322 -1.57 -4.18 2.39
N MET A 323 -2.18 -4.67 3.46
CA MET A 323 -1.61 -5.80 4.23
C MET A 323 -1.40 -7.05 3.35
N ALA A 324 -2.36 -7.37 2.50
CA ALA A 324 -2.25 -8.49 1.56
C ALA A 324 -1.17 -8.27 0.49
N TYR A 325 -0.95 -7.04 0.02
CA TYR A 325 0.12 -6.70 -0.93
C TYR A 325 1.51 -6.96 -0.34
N TYR A 326 1.72 -6.59 0.94
CA TYR A 326 2.95 -6.87 1.69
C TYR A 326 3.02 -8.30 2.26
N GLY A 327 2.21 -9.23 1.75
CA GLY A 327 2.28 -10.65 2.12
C GLY A 327 1.87 -10.97 3.56
N ILE A 328 1.13 -10.06 4.22
CA ILE A 328 0.66 -10.21 5.58
C ILE A 328 -0.66 -11.00 5.54
N ASN A 329 -0.60 -12.24 6.00
CA ASN A 329 -1.68 -13.22 5.81
C ASN A 329 -2.37 -13.65 7.12
N HIS A 330 -1.73 -13.44 8.28
CA HIS A 330 -2.29 -13.79 9.59
C HIS A 330 -2.29 -12.61 10.56
N GLY A 331 -3.32 -12.52 11.40
CA GLY A 331 -3.42 -11.53 12.48
C GLY A 331 -2.76 -11.97 13.80
N PRO A 332 -2.73 -11.11 14.83
CA PRO A 332 -2.13 -11.40 16.14
C PRO A 332 -2.86 -12.49 16.96
N ASP A 333 -4.08 -12.86 16.58
CA ASP A 333 -4.82 -14.01 17.14
C ASP A 333 -4.76 -15.26 16.24
N GLY A 334 -3.96 -15.22 15.17
CA GLY A 334 -3.75 -16.34 14.23
C GLY A 334 -4.88 -16.56 13.23
N SER A 335 -5.88 -15.68 13.19
CA SER A 335 -6.86 -15.63 12.11
C SER A 335 -6.21 -15.30 10.77
N LEU A 336 -6.77 -15.79 9.66
CA LEU A 336 -6.41 -15.28 8.33
C LEU A 336 -6.94 -13.86 8.17
N ILE A 337 -6.14 -12.96 7.58
CA ILE A 337 -6.52 -11.56 7.38
C ILE A 337 -7.61 -11.43 6.31
N ASN A 338 -8.73 -10.84 6.69
CA ASN A 338 -9.82 -10.40 5.83
C ASN A 338 -10.62 -9.30 6.56
N PRO A 339 -11.56 -8.59 5.88
CA PRO A 339 -12.31 -7.51 6.51
C PRO A 339 -13.11 -7.92 7.76
N GLU A 340 -13.61 -9.16 7.86
CA GLU A 340 -14.25 -9.68 9.09
C GLU A 340 -13.25 -9.77 10.24
N SER A 341 -12.16 -10.53 10.07
CA SER A 341 -11.21 -10.82 11.15
C SER A 341 -10.47 -9.57 11.62
N VAL A 342 -10.16 -8.65 10.71
CA VAL A 342 -9.57 -7.35 11.04
C VAL A 342 -10.58 -6.48 11.80
N ASN A 343 -11.83 -6.38 11.35
CA ASN A 343 -12.89 -5.63 12.06
C ASN A 343 -13.15 -6.22 13.46
N GLU A 344 -13.26 -7.55 13.60
CA GLU A 344 -13.40 -8.21 14.90
C GLU A 344 -12.22 -7.92 15.85
N TYR A 345 -10.99 -7.89 15.33
CA TYR A 345 -9.82 -7.52 16.12
C TYR A 345 -9.84 -6.03 16.50
N PHE A 346 -10.17 -5.16 15.54
CA PHE A 346 -10.16 -3.71 15.69
C PHE A 346 -11.26 -3.24 16.66
N SER A 347 -12.43 -3.90 16.68
CA SER A 347 -13.52 -3.65 17.65
C SER A 347 -13.27 -4.17 19.08
N LYS A 348 -12.13 -4.83 19.37
CA LYS A 348 -11.77 -5.22 20.76
C LYS A 348 -11.57 -3.96 21.63
N ASN A 349 -11.72 -4.12 22.96
CA ASN A 349 -11.73 -3.01 23.94
C ASN A 349 -12.75 -1.88 23.66
N ARG A 350 -13.78 -2.12 22.84
CA ARG A 350 -14.89 -1.18 22.62
C ARG A 350 -15.41 -0.56 23.92
N GLN A 351 -15.31 0.76 24.02
CA GLN A 351 -15.78 1.60 25.11
C GLN A 351 -16.54 2.80 24.50
N GLY A 352 -17.39 3.46 25.29
CA GLY A 352 -18.14 4.61 24.78
C GLY A 352 -19.15 5.15 25.79
N THR A 353 -19.73 6.30 25.46
CA THR A 353 -20.81 6.93 26.23
C THR A 353 -21.80 7.59 25.28
N GLY A 354 -23.10 7.35 25.50
CA GLY A 354 -24.15 7.88 24.61
C GLY A 354 -24.07 7.26 23.22
N ASN A 355 -23.78 8.10 22.21
CA ASN A 355 -23.66 7.75 20.79
C ASN A 355 -22.21 7.93 20.29
N LEU A 356 -21.22 7.87 21.18
CA LEU A 356 -19.80 8.02 20.86
C LEU A 356 -19.05 6.79 21.38
N TYR A 357 -18.56 5.94 20.48
CA TYR A 357 -17.79 4.75 20.80
C TYR A 357 -16.43 4.76 20.10
N SER A 358 -15.44 4.21 20.78
CA SER A 358 -14.12 3.93 20.23
C SER A 358 -13.67 2.53 20.66
N SER A 359 -12.76 1.95 19.92
CA SER A 359 -12.16 0.64 20.10
C SER A 359 -10.71 0.68 19.62
N TRP A 360 -9.95 -0.42 19.64
CA TRP A 360 -8.54 -0.39 19.21
C TRP A 360 -8.30 0.20 17.82
N GLY A 361 -9.22 -0.06 16.88
CA GLY A 361 -9.07 0.30 15.48
C GLY A 361 -10.06 1.33 14.96
N TYR A 362 -10.89 1.91 15.83
CA TYR A 362 -11.92 2.87 15.43
C TYR A 362 -12.12 3.95 16.51
N SER A 363 -12.26 5.20 16.09
CA SER A 363 -12.64 6.33 16.95
C SER A 363 -13.87 7.01 16.38
N TYR A 364 -15.00 6.94 17.09
CA TYR A 364 -16.26 7.58 16.72
C TYR A 364 -16.78 7.20 15.31
N GLY A 365 -16.41 5.99 14.84
CA GLY A 365 -16.71 5.46 13.51
C GLY A 365 -15.59 5.62 12.47
N ASN A 366 -14.67 6.57 12.66
CA ASN A 366 -13.49 6.74 11.81
C ASN A 366 -12.47 5.61 12.08
N PHE A 367 -11.83 5.11 11.03
CA PHE A 367 -10.77 4.10 11.07
C PHE A 367 -9.48 4.68 11.65
N HIS A 368 -8.88 3.96 12.60
CA HIS A 368 -7.63 4.35 13.25
C HIS A 368 -6.43 3.80 12.47
N TRP A 369 -5.79 4.65 11.65
CA TRP A 369 -4.70 4.25 10.75
C TRP A 369 -3.47 3.67 11.47
N GLY A 370 -3.09 4.23 12.62
CA GLY A 370 -2.00 3.73 13.48
C GLY A 370 -2.26 2.33 14.04
N ARG A 371 -3.49 1.82 13.99
CA ARG A 371 -3.74 0.43 14.40
C ARG A 371 -3.16 -0.60 13.42
N VAL A 372 -2.83 -0.21 12.18
CA VAL A 372 -2.31 -1.13 11.16
C VAL A 372 -0.88 -1.54 11.44
N ASP A 373 0.03 -0.62 11.79
CA ASP A 373 1.41 -0.96 12.15
C ASP A 373 1.44 -1.87 13.38
N ASP A 374 0.79 -1.47 14.46
CA ASP A 374 0.60 -2.19 15.72
C ASP A 374 0.11 -3.64 15.47
N TYR A 375 -0.93 -3.79 14.65
CA TYR A 375 -1.49 -5.09 14.27
C TYR A 375 -0.51 -5.97 13.50
N THR A 376 0.21 -5.41 12.52
CA THR A 376 1.17 -6.18 11.71
C THR A 376 2.43 -6.55 12.50
N ALA A 377 2.91 -5.65 13.36
CA ALA A 377 4.02 -5.89 14.28
C ALA A 377 3.69 -7.00 15.29
N LEU A 378 2.52 -6.93 15.96
CA LEU A 378 2.04 -7.96 16.87
C LEU A 378 1.86 -9.31 16.17
N ALA A 379 1.38 -9.32 14.92
CA ALA A 379 1.22 -10.55 14.15
C ALA A 379 2.57 -11.16 13.73
N ASN A 380 3.55 -10.35 13.33
CA ASN A 380 4.90 -10.81 12.98
C ASN A 380 5.62 -11.49 14.16
N ARG A 381 5.31 -11.12 15.43
CA ARG A 381 5.83 -11.85 16.61
C ARG A 381 5.46 -13.34 16.61
N LEU A 382 4.32 -13.71 16.02
CA LEU A 382 3.85 -15.09 15.88
C LEU A 382 4.20 -15.69 14.51
N TYR A 383 4.19 -14.86 13.46
CA TYR A 383 4.39 -15.23 12.06
C TYR A 383 5.57 -14.48 11.47
N SER A 384 6.79 -14.79 11.94
CA SER A 384 8.01 -14.01 11.65
C SER A 384 8.44 -13.95 10.17
N ASN A 385 7.74 -14.65 9.29
CA ASN A 385 7.97 -14.70 7.84
C ASN A 385 7.07 -13.75 7.02
N GLN A 386 6.13 -13.04 7.66
CA GLN A 386 5.32 -11.99 7.01
C GLN A 386 5.87 -10.60 7.35
N ALA A 387 5.58 -9.59 6.52
CA ALA A 387 6.06 -8.23 6.74
C ALA A 387 5.50 -7.59 8.02
N LYS A 388 6.15 -6.50 8.44
CA LYS A 388 5.60 -5.49 9.36
C LYS A 388 5.49 -4.18 8.58
N LEU A 389 4.44 -3.43 8.84
CA LEU A 389 4.25 -2.11 8.25
C LEU A 389 4.65 -1.04 9.26
N ASP A 390 5.28 0.01 8.77
CA ASP A 390 5.65 1.18 9.58
C ASP A 390 4.42 2.06 9.88
N GLN A 391 4.61 3.07 10.74
CA GLN A 391 3.59 4.09 11.03
C GLN A 391 2.99 4.67 9.74
N PRO A 392 1.67 4.98 9.71
CA PRO A 392 1.01 5.50 8.51
C PRO A 392 1.58 6.86 8.12
N VAL A 393 1.87 7.04 6.83
CA VAL A 393 2.18 8.37 6.27
C VAL A 393 0.91 8.93 5.66
N ILE A 394 0.38 10.00 6.26
CA ILE A 394 -0.86 10.67 5.86
C ILE A 394 -0.53 12.00 5.17
N GLU A 395 -0.99 12.18 3.94
CA GLU A 395 -0.67 13.36 3.12
C GLU A 395 -1.90 13.91 2.37
N ASN A 396 -1.80 15.18 1.99
CA ASN A 396 -2.71 15.79 1.02
C ASN A 396 -2.43 15.23 -0.38
N TYR A 397 -3.45 15.14 -1.22
CA TYR A 397 -3.28 14.60 -2.57
C TYR A 397 -2.31 15.42 -3.43
N ASP A 398 -1.22 14.78 -3.86
CA ASP A 398 -0.38 15.22 -4.98
C ASP A 398 -0.13 14.04 -5.93
N PHE A 399 -0.44 14.23 -7.21
CA PHE A 399 -0.31 13.19 -8.22
C PHE A 399 1.15 12.79 -8.49
N ASN A 400 2.12 13.70 -8.33
CA ASN A 400 3.54 13.40 -8.54
C ASN A 400 4.08 12.57 -7.37
N SER A 401 3.65 12.85 -6.13
CA SER A 401 3.93 12.01 -4.96
C SER A 401 3.31 10.62 -5.14
N LEU A 402 2.02 10.52 -5.50
CA LEU A 402 1.37 9.23 -5.82
C LEU A 402 2.14 8.46 -6.89
N LYS A 403 2.47 9.11 -8.01
CA LYS A 403 3.28 8.53 -9.10
C LYS A 403 4.65 8.08 -8.61
N SER A 404 5.30 8.83 -7.71
CA SER A 404 6.56 8.44 -7.08
C SER A 404 6.40 7.18 -6.23
N TYR A 405 5.38 7.10 -5.37
CA TYR A 405 5.10 5.93 -4.53
C TYR A 405 4.84 4.68 -5.38
N ILE A 406 3.96 4.78 -6.38
CA ILE A 406 3.66 3.69 -7.31
C ILE A 406 4.94 3.20 -8.02
N ASN A 407 5.78 4.10 -8.52
CA ASN A 407 7.05 3.73 -9.18
C ASN A 407 8.08 3.07 -8.23
N ASN A 408 7.95 3.29 -6.91
CA ASN A 408 8.76 2.63 -5.89
C ASN A 408 8.09 1.36 -5.32
N ASN A 409 7.01 0.87 -5.93
CA ASN A 409 6.22 -0.28 -5.47
C ASN A 409 5.49 -0.04 -4.13
N ILE A 410 5.08 1.19 -3.86
CA ILE A 410 4.31 1.58 -2.67
C ILE A 410 2.89 1.93 -3.13
N PRO A 411 1.89 1.06 -2.92
CA PRO A 411 0.49 1.38 -3.16
C PRO A 411 -0.05 2.35 -2.12
N VAL A 412 -1.04 3.15 -2.51
CA VAL A 412 -1.58 4.26 -1.70
C VAL A 412 -3.07 4.05 -1.47
N ILE A 413 -3.53 4.11 -0.22
CA ILE A 413 -4.95 4.21 0.10
C ILE A 413 -5.38 5.66 -0.15
N LEU A 414 -6.34 5.84 -1.05
CA LEU A 414 -6.75 7.15 -1.58
C LEU A 414 -8.20 7.49 -1.16
N LYS A 415 -8.38 8.63 -0.48
CA LYS A 415 -9.67 9.23 -0.18
C LYS A 415 -10.19 9.92 -1.44
N VAL A 416 -11.42 9.59 -1.84
CA VAL A 416 -12.05 10.10 -3.05
C VAL A 416 -13.45 10.62 -2.76
N THR A 417 -13.87 11.64 -3.50
CA THR A 417 -15.26 12.13 -3.51
C THR A 417 -16.00 11.46 -4.65
N ARG A 418 -17.15 10.86 -4.32
CA ARG A 418 -18.10 10.24 -5.25
C ARG A 418 -18.98 11.31 -5.91
N ALA A 419 -19.63 10.94 -7.02
CA ALA A 419 -20.55 11.81 -7.75
C ALA A 419 -21.76 12.32 -6.93
N ASP A 420 -22.12 11.63 -5.85
CA ASP A 420 -23.17 11.99 -4.88
C ASP A 420 -22.67 12.94 -3.76
N GLY A 421 -21.38 13.28 -3.77
CA GLY A 421 -20.70 14.07 -2.74
C GLY A 421 -20.24 13.26 -1.52
N GLY A 422 -20.49 11.95 -1.50
CA GLY A 422 -20.02 11.05 -0.44
C GLY A 422 -18.51 10.82 -0.49
N ILE A 423 -17.91 10.64 0.68
CA ILE A 423 -16.51 10.22 0.84
C ILE A 423 -16.40 8.70 0.68
N HIS A 424 -15.35 8.24 0.00
CA HIS A 424 -15.00 6.83 -0.15
C HIS A 424 -13.48 6.64 -0.06
N TRP A 425 -13.05 5.43 0.27
CA TRP A 425 -11.63 5.05 0.32
C TRP A 425 -11.39 3.88 -0.65
N VAL A 426 -10.41 4.04 -1.53
CA VAL A 426 -9.99 3.06 -2.54
C VAL A 426 -8.48 2.83 -2.46
N VAL A 427 -7.93 1.83 -3.14
CA VAL A 427 -6.47 1.66 -3.23
C VAL A 427 -5.98 2.03 -4.62
N ALA A 428 -5.24 3.15 -4.70
CA ALA A 428 -4.43 3.48 -5.86
C ALA A 428 -3.29 2.46 -5.99
N LYS A 429 -3.32 1.70 -7.08
CA LYS A 429 -2.37 0.63 -7.41
C LYS A 429 -1.58 0.92 -8.67
N GLY A 430 -1.84 2.04 -9.33
CA GLY A 430 -1.24 2.36 -10.61
C GLY A 430 -1.68 3.72 -11.12
N TYR A 431 -1.24 4.05 -12.32
CA TYR A 431 -1.70 5.19 -13.07
C TYR A 431 -1.53 4.92 -14.57
N VAL A 432 -2.29 5.65 -15.39
CA VAL A 432 -2.16 5.70 -16.85
C VAL A 432 -2.25 7.18 -17.27
N GLY A 433 -1.16 7.72 -17.81
CA GLY A 433 -1.06 9.15 -18.10
C GLY A 433 -1.12 9.99 -16.82
N GLU A 434 -2.21 10.75 -16.65
CA GLU A 434 -2.54 11.54 -15.45
C GLU A 434 -3.70 10.96 -14.62
N ASP A 435 -4.27 9.81 -15.02
CA ASP A 435 -5.37 9.16 -14.30
C ASP A 435 -4.87 8.01 -13.42
N VAL A 436 -5.53 7.77 -12.28
CA VAL A 436 -5.10 6.84 -11.24
C VAL A 436 -5.86 5.52 -11.38
N ILE A 437 -5.13 4.41 -11.48
CA ILE A 437 -5.69 3.05 -11.52
C ILE A 437 -5.93 2.56 -10.10
N ILE A 438 -7.12 2.03 -9.83
CA ILE A 438 -7.58 1.68 -8.48
C ILE A 438 -8.05 0.22 -8.35
N ASN A 439 -7.94 -0.34 -7.14
CA ASN A 439 -8.87 -1.35 -6.64
C ASN A 439 -9.93 -0.64 -5.79
N ASP A 440 -11.21 -0.88 -6.08
CA ASP A 440 -12.34 -0.32 -5.33
C ASP A 440 -12.96 -1.37 -4.39
N PRO A 441 -13.13 -1.10 -3.08
CA PRO A 441 -13.83 -1.98 -2.15
C PRO A 441 -15.32 -2.28 -2.43
N VAL A 442 -16.09 -1.39 -3.07
CA VAL A 442 -17.56 -1.55 -3.26
C VAL A 442 -17.96 -1.96 -4.68
N ASN A 443 -17.15 -1.61 -5.67
CA ASN A 443 -17.43 -1.94 -7.07
C ASN A 443 -16.81 -3.30 -7.45
N PRO A 444 -17.48 -4.11 -8.30
CA PRO A 444 -16.89 -5.35 -8.80
C PRO A 444 -15.64 -5.07 -9.64
N ASP A 445 -14.67 -5.97 -9.59
CA ASP A 445 -13.47 -5.86 -10.42
C ASP A 445 -13.83 -5.98 -11.92
N PRO A 446 -13.11 -5.27 -12.81
CA PRO A 446 -13.31 -5.39 -14.24
C PRO A 446 -13.01 -6.82 -14.72
N VAL A 447 -13.83 -7.31 -15.67
CA VAL A 447 -13.61 -8.63 -16.32
C VAL A 447 -12.29 -8.68 -17.09
N SER A 448 -11.77 -7.52 -17.52
CA SER A 448 -10.48 -7.38 -18.18
C SER A 448 -9.96 -5.95 -18.08
N GLY A 449 -8.66 -5.78 -17.92
CA GLY A 449 -7.99 -4.47 -17.86
C GLY A 449 -8.06 -3.80 -16.48
N SER A 450 -7.48 -2.61 -16.40
CA SER A 450 -7.50 -1.73 -15.23
C SER A 450 -8.75 -0.83 -15.23
N LYS A 451 -9.14 -0.33 -14.05
CA LYS A 451 -10.14 0.73 -13.91
C LYS A 451 -9.57 1.93 -13.18
N THR A 452 -9.94 3.13 -13.61
CA THR A 452 -9.41 4.39 -13.09
C THR A 452 -10.41 5.14 -12.23
N LEU A 453 -9.99 6.28 -11.64
CA LEU A 453 -10.92 7.21 -10.98
C LEU A 453 -11.97 7.77 -11.95
N ALA A 454 -11.56 8.11 -13.18
CA ALA A 454 -12.48 8.67 -14.17
C ALA A 454 -13.58 7.66 -14.58
N ASP A 455 -13.26 6.37 -14.67
CA ASP A 455 -14.23 5.30 -14.95
C ASP A 455 -15.42 5.27 -13.98
N TYR A 456 -15.18 5.57 -12.70
CA TYR A 456 -16.20 5.62 -11.65
C TYR A 456 -16.74 7.02 -11.38
N ASN A 457 -16.27 8.03 -12.14
CA ASN A 457 -16.54 9.45 -11.92
C ASN A 457 -16.22 9.89 -10.47
N TYR A 458 -15.05 9.49 -10.00
CA TYR A 458 -14.48 9.87 -8.70
C TYR A 458 -13.45 10.99 -8.88
N SER A 459 -13.34 11.88 -7.90
CA SER A 459 -12.25 12.86 -7.82
C SER A 459 -11.43 12.67 -6.54
N PRO A 460 -10.08 12.79 -6.59
CA PRO A 460 -9.26 12.76 -5.38
C PRO A 460 -9.70 13.82 -4.38
N HIS A 461 -9.88 13.42 -3.11
CA HIS A 461 -10.07 14.37 -2.04
C HIS A 461 -8.78 15.16 -1.83
N GLN A 462 -8.87 16.43 -1.42
CA GLN A 462 -7.67 17.29 -1.35
C GLN A 462 -6.90 17.10 -0.03
N SER A 463 -7.61 17.20 1.10
CA SER A 463 -6.99 17.10 2.43
C SER A 463 -6.92 15.66 2.92
N ASN A 464 -5.79 15.30 3.55
CA ASN A 464 -5.57 14.05 4.31
C ASN A 464 -6.07 12.81 3.57
N SER A 465 -5.69 12.71 2.30
CA SER A 465 -6.33 11.86 1.32
C SER A 465 -5.45 10.79 0.74
N MET A 466 -4.14 10.81 0.98
CA MET A 466 -3.23 9.72 0.68
C MET A 466 -2.73 9.13 1.99
N VAL A 467 -2.96 7.83 2.20
CA VAL A 467 -2.39 7.07 3.31
C VAL A 467 -1.56 5.94 2.73
N HIS A 468 -0.29 5.86 3.09
CA HIS A 468 0.59 4.78 2.64
C HIS A 468 1.46 4.21 3.77
N TYR A 469 1.94 3.00 3.52
CA TYR A 469 2.72 2.20 4.45
C TYR A 469 3.93 1.65 3.71
N ILE A 470 5.05 1.45 4.42
CA ILE A 470 6.27 0.82 3.91
C ILE A 470 6.70 -0.35 4.84
N GLU A 471 7.43 -1.32 4.29
CA GLU A 471 8.01 -2.41 5.10
C GLU A 471 9.20 -1.93 5.95
N THR A 472 8.92 -1.50 7.19
CA THR A 472 9.88 -1.23 8.29
C THR A 472 9.00 -1.15 9.58
N HIS A 473 9.35 -0.70 10.80
CA HIS A 473 10.65 -0.36 11.39
C HIS A 473 10.94 -1.26 12.62
N SER A 474 11.68 -0.73 13.62
CA SER A 474 11.97 -1.40 14.90
C SER A 474 11.41 -0.65 16.11
N ASP A 475 10.78 0.50 15.90
CA ASP A 475 10.21 1.35 16.94
C ASP A 475 8.78 1.69 16.54
N PHE A 476 7.83 1.02 17.18
CA PHE A 476 6.40 1.20 16.97
C PHE A 476 5.77 2.17 17.96
N SER A 477 6.57 2.94 18.71
CA SER A 477 6.03 3.80 19.76
C SER A 477 5.22 4.96 19.18
N SER A 478 3.98 5.11 19.64
CA SER A 478 3.06 6.19 19.29
C SER A 478 2.36 6.73 20.54
N LEU A 479 1.87 7.97 20.42
CA LEU A 479 0.96 8.59 21.37
C LEU A 479 -0.05 9.43 20.57
N GLU A 480 -1.29 8.97 20.50
CA GLU A 480 -2.32 9.47 19.58
C GLU A 480 -3.59 9.88 20.35
N PHE A 481 -4.13 11.05 20.02
CA PHE A 481 -5.29 11.64 20.66
C PHE A 481 -6.35 11.95 19.61
N VAL A 482 -7.54 11.38 19.77
CA VAL A 482 -8.64 11.55 18.81
C VAL A 482 -9.88 12.07 19.53
N ALA A 483 -10.48 13.13 19.01
CA ALA A 483 -11.69 13.74 19.55
C ALA A 483 -12.69 14.09 18.43
N PRO A 484 -14.01 14.18 18.71
CA PRO A 484 -15.00 14.58 17.71
C PRO A 484 -14.72 15.99 17.14
N SER A 485 -15.19 16.26 15.92
CA SER A 485 -14.94 17.50 15.15
C SER A 485 -15.13 18.82 15.91
N SER A 486 -16.04 18.86 16.89
CA SER A 486 -16.33 20.01 17.76
C SER A 486 -15.24 20.32 18.80
N VAL A 487 -14.24 19.45 18.93
CA VAL A 487 -13.19 19.49 19.95
C VAL A 487 -11.84 19.64 19.26
N GLN A 488 -11.14 20.74 19.52
CA GLN A 488 -9.79 20.97 19.03
C GLN A 488 -8.78 20.56 20.12
N LEU A 489 -7.61 20.05 19.70
CA LEU A 489 -6.58 19.55 20.62
C LEU A 489 -5.28 20.35 20.46
N LEU A 490 -4.58 20.59 21.56
CA LEU A 490 -3.23 21.17 21.57
C LEU A 490 -2.40 20.44 22.63
N ILE A 491 -1.32 19.77 22.23
CA ILE A 491 -0.39 19.13 23.16
C ILE A 491 0.93 19.90 23.23
N THR A 492 1.49 19.95 24.44
CA THR A 492 2.80 20.54 24.72
C THR A 492 3.74 19.45 25.22
N GLY A 493 4.88 19.29 24.56
CA GLY A 493 5.92 18.34 24.93
C GLY A 493 6.80 18.82 26.09
N SER A 494 7.78 18.00 26.48
CA SER A 494 8.60 18.23 27.68
C SER A 494 9.52 19.45 27.60
N ASN A 495 9.90 19.92 26.41
CA ASN A 495 10.75 21.12 26.26
C ASN A 495 9.94 22.37 25.83
N GLY A 496 8.60 22.28 25.78
CA GLY A 496 7.69 23.38 25.47
C GLY A 496 7.27 23.52 24.00
N GLU A 497 7.78 22.65 23.13
CA GLU A 497 7.26 22.39 21.77
C GLU A 497 5.75 22.08 21.79
N GLN A 498 5.03 22.52 20.76
CA GLN A 498 3.58 22.34 20.67
C GLN A 498 3.14 21.77 19.32
N THR A 499 2.21 20.81 19.35
CA THR A 499 1.50 20.29 18.18
C THR A 499 -0.01 20.35 18.43
N GLY A 500 -0.80 20.63 17.40
CA GLY A 500 -2.25 20.79 17.49
C GLY A 500 -2.76 22.17 17.05
N TYR A 501 -4.02 22.47 17.34
CA TYR A 501 -4.69 23.71 16.95
C TYR A 501 -4.57 24.81 18.00
N LYS A 502 -4.13 26.00 17.57
CA LYS A 502 -3.99 27.18 18.44
C LYS A 502 -4.31 28.46 17.67
N ASP A 503 -5.26 29.24 18.16
CA ASP A 503 -5.59 30.59 17.68
C ASP A 503 -5.83 30.70 16.15
N GLY A 504 -6.37 29.65 15.51
CA GLY A 504 -6.61 29.58 14.07
C GLY A 504 -5.47 29.01 13.23
N LEU A 505 -4.41 28.51 13.87
CA LEU A 505 -3.25 27.89 13.24
C LEU A 505 -3.11 26.43 13.67
N ILE A 506 -2.65 25.59 12.75
CA ILE A 506 -2.12 24.26 13.07
C ILE A 506 -0.63 24.43 13.39
N LEU A 507 -0.19 23.77 14.46
CA LEU A 507 1.19 23.71 14.93
C LEU A 507 1.66 22.25 14.88
N GLU A 508 2.90 22.01 14.45
CA GLU A 508 3.50 20.68 14.33
C GLU A 508 4.99 20.78 14.73
N ASN A 509 5.25 21.23 15.97
CA ASN A 509 6.62 21.50 16.44
C ASN A 509 7.21 20.37 17.27
N ILE A 510 6.40 19.40 17.72
CA ILE A 510 6.94 18.15 18.28
C ILE A 510 7.50 17.33 17.11
N PRO A 511 8.71 16.75 17.20
CA PRO A 511 9.25 15.89 16.16
C PRO A 511 8.31 14.72 15.84
N ASN A 512 8.22 14.35 14.56
CA ASN A 512 7.40 13.23 14.07
C ASN A 512 5.93 13.28 14.57
N SER A 513 5.33 14.48 14.57
CA SER A 513 3.95 14.68 14.98
C SER A 513 3.14 15.42 13.92
N GLU A 514 1.83 15.17 13.93
CA GLU A 514 0.88 15.72 12.97
C GLU A 514 -0.43 16.11 13.68
N TYR A 515 -1.16 17.07 13.11
CA TYR A 515 -2.52 17.39 13.54
C TYR A 515 -3.45 17.62 12.36
N PHE A 516 -4.47 16.77 12.25
CA PHE A 516 -5.36 16.77 11.10
C PHE A 516 -6.82 16.49 11.46
N PHE A 517 -7.71 16.86 10.54
CA PHE A 517 -9.13 16.54 10.60
C PHE A 517 -9.44 15.43 9.59
N ASP A 518 -10.08 14.35 10.05
CA ASP A 518 -10.61 13.29 9.17
C ASP A 518 -12.14 13.29 9.22
N GLU A 519 -12.75 13.64 8.10
CA GLU A 519 -14.20 13.67 7.91
C GLU A 519 -14.83 12.27 8.06
N SER A 520 -16.06 12.22 8.59
CA SER A 520 -16.88 11.02 8.60
C SER A 520 -17.21 10.54 7.18
N TYR A 521 -17.55 9.26 7.05
CA TYR A 521 -17.91 8.63 5.75
C TYR A 521 -19.31 9.02 5.24
N ASP A 522 -19.75 10.24 5.51
CA ASP A 522 -21.05 10.77 5.12
C ASP A 522 -20.95 12.23 4.66
N THR A 523 -22.07 12.79 4.20
CA THR A 523 -22.12 14.16 3.65
C THR A 523 -22.40 15.23 4.71
N THR A 524 -22.26 14.92 6.00
CA THR A 524 -22.70 15.81 7.08
C THR A 524 -21.64 16.81 7.56
N GLY A 525 -20.37 16.63 7.16
CA GLY A 525 -19.25 17.47 7.62
C GLY A 525 -18.85 17.21 9.08
N ASN A 526 -19.27 16.08 9.64
CA ASN A 526 -18.74 15.55 10.91
C ASN A 526 -17.40 14.83 10.68
N GLY A 527 -16.80 14.29 11.74
CA GLY A 527 -15.51 13.62 11.69
C GLY A 527 -14.78 13.74 13.02
N VAL A 528 -13.46 13.54 12.98
CA VAL A 528 -12.57 13.57 14.15
C VAL A 528 -11.38 14.49 13.91
N ASN A 529 -10.94 15.19 14.95
CA ASN A 529 -9.61 15.81 14.99
C ASN A 529 -8.65 14.82 15.65
N SER A 530 -7.56 14.52 14.95
CA SER A 530 -6.52 13.59 15.37
C SER A 530 -5.22 14.35 15.61
N LEU A 531 -4.54 14.06 16.72
CA LEU A 531 -3.22 14.55 17.07
C LEU A 531 -2.34 13.35 17.34
N ASN A 532 -1.40 13.08 16.44
CA ASN A 532 -0.54 11.92 16.51
C ASN A 532 0.90 12.35 16.79
N ILE A 533 1.60 11.60 17.64
CA ILE A 533 3.06 11.71 17.84
C ILE A 533 3.63 10.31 17.64
N TYR A 534 4.44 10.15 16.61
CA TYR A 534 5.18 8.93 16.31
C TYR A 534 6.58 9.03 16.91
N THR A 535 7.13 7.92 17.41
CA THR A 535 8.39 7.87 18.17
C THR A 535 8.50 8.92 19.30
N PRO A 536 7.52 9.04 20.23
CA PRO A 536 7.54 10.12 21.23
C PRO A 536 8.70 9.96 22.22
N GLU A 537 9.34 11.08 22.58
CA GLU A 537 10.32 11.07 23.67
C GLU A 537 9.67 10.65 25.00
N LYS A 538 10.41 9.87 25.80
CA LYS A 538 10.01 9.56 27.18
C LYS A 538 9.91 10.87 27.98
N GLY A 539 8.71 11.25 28.38
CA GLY A 539 8.50 12.58 28.95
C GLY A 539 7.12 12.84 29.53
N LYS A 540 6.97 14.07 30.01
CA LYS A 540 5.68 14.65 30.40
C LYS A 540 5.09 15.40 29.21
N TYR A 541 3.81 15.19 28.98
CA TYR A 541 3.02 15.87 27.97
C TYR A 541 1.85 16.58 28.64
N ILE A 542 1.50 17.77 28.15
CA ILE A 542 0.37 18.55 28.65
C ILE A 542 -0.61 18.76 27.51
N LEU A 543 -1.81 18.17 27.63
CA LEU A 543 -2.90 18.30 26.68
C LEU A 543 -3.87 19.39 27.12
N ASP A 544 -4.08 20.37 26.24
CA ASP A 544 -5.17 21.32 26.28
C ASP A 544 -6.27 20.85 25.33
N VAL A 545 -7.44 20.52 25.90
CA VAL A 545 -8.66 20.26 25.14
C VAL A 545 -9.43 21.57 24.98
N ILE A 546 -9.77 21.92 23.74
CA ILE A 546 -10.38 23.19 23.35
C ILE A 546 -11.76 22.90 22.74
N SER A 547 -12.79 22.92 23.58
CA SER A 547 -14.18 22.68 23.21
C SER A 547 -15.03 23.94 23.43
N SER A 548 -16.11 24.09 22.65
CA SER A 548 -17.18 25.07 22.90
C SER A 548 -18.27 24.55 23.84
N ASN A 549 -18.29 23.23 24.10
CA ASN A 549 -19.23 22.53 24.98
C ASN A 549 -18.51 21.98 26.22
N GLU A 550 -19.20 21.91 27.36
CA GLU A 550 -18.68 21.32 28.60
C GLU A 550 -18.56 19.79 28.53
N ASP A 551 -19.44 19.12 27.75
CA ASP A 551 -19.34 17.69 27.43
C ASP A 551 -18.52 17.49 26.15
N CYS A 552 -17.54 16.60 26.20
CA CYS A 552 -16.70 16.17 25.09
C CYS A 552 -16.14 14.77 25.37
N SER A 553 -15.81 14.03 24.31
CA SER A 553 -15.12 12.74 24.43
C SER A 553 -13.71 12.88 23.87
N LEU A 554 -12.75 12.24 24.53
CA LEU A 554 -11.38 12.10 24.07
C LEU A 554 -11.01 10.62 24.12
N THR A 555 -10.49 10.10 23.01
CA THR A 555 -9.87 8.78 22.94
C THR A 555 -8.36 8.97 22.91
N VAL A 556 -7.63 8.17 23.70
CA VAL A 556 -6.16 8.18 23.74
C VAL A 556 -5.64 6.78 23.46
N TYR A 557 -4.80 6.67 22.45
CA TYR A 557 -4.02 5.48 22.12
C TYR A 557 -2.55 5.74 22.44
N SER A 558 -1.84 4.67 22.77
CA SER A 558 -0.39 4.71 22.87
C SER A 558 0.18 3.31 22.69
N SER A 559 1.36 3.21 22.08
CA SER A 559 2.13 1.98 21.90
C SER A 559 3.56 2.14 22.42
N ASN A 560 4.25 1.05 22.72
CA ASN A 560 5.71 1.06 22.97
C ASN A 560 6.52 0.76 21.71
N ILE A 561 7.85 0.79 21.84
CA ILE A 561 8.80 0.41 20.77
C ILE A 561 8.50 -0.96 20.12
N ASN A 562 7.81 -1.87 20.81
CA ASN A 562 7.54 -3.23 20.36
C ASN A 562 6.14 -3.43 19.74
N ALA A 563 5.25 -2.44 19.75
CA ALA A 563 3.81 -2.51 19.44
C ALA A 563 2.90 -3.14 20.53
N ASP A 564 3.31 -3.15 21.79
CA ASP A 564 2.37 -3.34 22.90
C ASP A 564 1.70 -2.00 23.22
N SER A 565 0.37 -1.96 23.17
CA SER A 565 -0.39 -0.73 23.30
C SER A 565 -1.34 -0.67 24.49
N GLU A 566 -1.67 0.55 24.91
CA GLU A 566 -2.69 0.92 25.88
C GLU A 566 -3.75 1.80 25.21
N PHE A 567 -5.01 1.61 25.61
CA PHE A 567 -6.18 2.32 25.09
C PHE A 567 -7.01 2.86 26.26
N GLN A 568 -7.33 4.15 26.23
CA GLN A 568 -8.08 4.84 27.29
C GLN A 568 -9.12 5.79 26.67
N ILE A 569 -10.39 5.67 27.05
CA ILE A 569 -11.40 6.71 26.76
C ILE A 569 -11.56 7.60 28.00
N ASN A 570 -11.51 8.90 27.76
CA ASN A 570 -11.61 9.96 28.76
C ASN A 570 -12.82 10.85 28.45
N ASN A 571 -14.02 10.36 28.74
CA ASN A 571 -15.31 11.04 28.46
C ASN A 571 -15.60 12.29 29.32
N TYR A 572 -14.63 12.72 30.14
CA TYR A 572 -14.80 13.82 31.10
C TYR A 572 -13.62 14.82 31.07
N LEU A 573 -12.61 14.61 30.23
CA LEU A 573 -11.37 15.41 30.22
C LEU A 573 -11.42 16.59 29.23
N CYS A 574 -12.48 17.37 29.28
CA CYS A 574 -12.68 18.58 28.47
C CYS A 574 -11.93 19.80 29.00
N ASN A 575 -10.90 19.55 29.82
CA ASN A 575 -10.31 20.51 30.72
C ASN A 575 -8.84 20.73 30.36
N LYS A 576 -8.46 22.01 30.32
CA LYS A 576 -7.11 22.45 29.96
C LYS A 576 -6.07 22.00 30.98
N GLY A 577 -4.87 21.70 30.50
CA GLY A 577 -3.74 21.30 31.32
C GLY A 577 -3.77 19.85 31.83
N THR A 578 -4.41 18.92 31.11
CA THR A 578 -4.35 17.49 31.45
C THR A 578 -2.92 16.99 31.24
N LYS A 579 -2.29 16.49 32.32
CA LYS A 579 -0.89 16.07 32.31
C LYS A 579 -0.79 14.55 32.14
N PHE A 580 0.03 14.10 31.20
CA PHE A 580 0.37 12.69 30.98
C PHE A 580 1.86 12.45 31.22
N GLN A 581 2.19 11.30 31.81
CA GLN A 581 3.53 10.72 31.78
C GLN A 581 3.50 9.56 30.78
N TYR A 582 4.41 9.61 29.80
CA TYR A 582 4.61 8.57 28.81
C TYR A 582 6.00 7.92 28.96
N ASP A 583 6.09 6.63 28.64
CA ASP A 583 7.31 5.82 28.67
C ASP A 583 7.21 4.71 27.61
N PRO A 584 7.94 4.80 26.49
CA PRO A 584 7.85 3.86 25.35
C PRO A 584 8.65 2.56 25.57
N SER A 585 9.08 2.26 26.80
CA SER A 585 9.92 1.08 27.10
C SER A 585 9.24 -0.26 26.79
N ASP A 586 9.97 -1.39 26.90
CA ASP A 586 9.43 -2.76 26.75
C ASP A 586 8.11 -3.01 27.49
N VAL A 587 7.84 -2.27 28.58
CA VAL A 587 6.51 -2.12 29.15
C VAL A 587 6.05 -0.69 28.92
N ILE A 588 5.00 -0.52 28.11
CA ILE A 588 4.33 0.78 27.95
C ILE A 588 3.77 1.27 29.29
N SER A 589 3.76 2.59 29.49
CA SER A 589 3.07 3.19 30.62
C SER A 589 2.56 4.58 30.29
N LEU A 590 1.28 4.70 29.92
CA LEU A 590 0.58 5.99 29.83
C LEU A 590 -0.23 6.26 31.10
N ARG A 591 0.18 7.27 31.88
CA ARG A 591 -0.49 7.63 33.14
C ARG A 591 -0.85 9.10 33.20
N GLN A 592 -2.09 9.40 33.58
CA GLN A 592 -2.48 10.75 33.97
C GLN A 592 -1.77 11.15 35.27
N ILE A 593 -1.18 12.34 35.32
CA ILE A 593 -0.55 12.86 36.54
C ILE A 593 -1.60 13.60 37.37
N ILE A 594 -1.73 13.23 38.65
CA ILE A 594 -2.69 13.81 39.60
C ILE A 594 -2.00 14.38 40.84
N ASP A 595 -2.66 15.32 41.52
CA ASP A 595 -2.13 15.96 42.71
C ASP A 595 -2.53 15.17 43.99
N ILE A 596 -1.54 14.86 44.83
CA ILE A 596 -1.72 14.10 46.09
C ILE A 596 -0.93 14.74 47.24
N ASP A 597 -1.44 14.62 48.47
CA ASP A 597 -0.74 15.06 49.68
C ASP A 597 -0.68 13.94 50.72
N ALA A 598 0.54 13.49 51.05
CA ALA A 598 0.81 12.44 52.03
C ALA A 598 0.42 12.81 53.47
N ARG A 599 0.20 14.10 53.82
CA ARG A 599 -0.40 14.56 55.08
C ARG A 599 -1.18 15.89 54.92
N PRO A 600 -2.43 15.88 54.40
CA PRO A 600 -3.23 17.07 54.00
C PRO A 600 -3.63 18.05 55.12
N TYR A 601 -3.18 17.81 56.35
CA TYR A 601 -3.42 18.66 57.52
C TYR A 601 -2.12 19.06 58.24
N LYS A 602 -0.96 18.87 57.59
CA LYS A 602 0.36 19.21 58.11
C LYS A 602 1.08 20.11 57.11
N SER A 603 1.94 20.98 57.63
CA SER A 603 2.81 21.83 56.80
C SER A 603 4.06 21.12 56.30
N ILE A 604 4.26 19.84 56.66
CA ILE A 604 5.40 19.00 56.30
C ILE A 604 4.93 17.54 56.26
N ASN A 605 5.25 16.84 55.18
CA ASN A 605 4.99 15.42 54.98
C ASN A 605 6.04 14.54 55.66
N LEU A 606 6.19 14.73 56.99
CA LEU A 606 7.13 13.97 57.80
C LEU A 606 6.60 12.57 58.13
N LEU A 607 7.24 11.52 57.60
CA LEU A 607 7.03 10.12 57.94
C LEU A 607 8.11 9.64 58.92
N VAL A 608 7.74 8.67 59.77
CA VAL A 608 8.69 7.95 60.64
C VAL A 608 8.80 6.54 60.10
N SER A 609 9.98 6.15 59.60
CA SER A 609 10.19 4.88 58.91
C SER A 609 9.81 3.69 59.81
N HIS A 610 9.19 2.67 59.21
CA HIS A 610 8.70 1.45 59.89
C HIS A 610 7.79 1.68 61.12
N SER A 611 7.21 2.86 61.30
CA SER A 611 6.21 3.07 62.36
C SER A 611 4.91 2.33 62.04
N LYS A 612 4.23 1.83 63.07
CA LYS A 612 2.89 1.22 62.99
C LYS A 612 1.76 2.24 62.80
N SER A 613 2.09 3.44 62.33
CA SER A 613 1.09 4.48 62.08
C SER A 613 0.48 4.29 60.68
N LEU A 614 -0.67 4.92 60.46
CA LEU A 614 -1.24 5.01 59.11
C LEU A 614 -0.79 6.33 58.49
N VAL A 615 -0.37 6.29 57.23
CA VAL A 615 -0.23 7.49 56.39
C VAL A 615 -1.63 7.89 55.92
N ASP A 616 -1.90 9.19 56.00
CA ASP A 616 -3.20 9.80 55.79
C ASP A 616 -3.13 10.61 54.49
N LEU A 617 -3.46 9.98 53.37
CA LEU A 617 -3.27 10.52 52.02
C LEU A 617 -4.54 11.23 51.55
N ALA A 618 -4.41 12.48 51.10
CA ALA A 618 -5.39 13.10 50.21
C ALA A 618 -5.04 12.80 48.75
N ILE A 619 -6.09 12.50 47.99
CA ILE A 619 -6.06 12.42 46.53
C ILE A 619 -7.06 13.47 46.06
N PHE A 620 -6.54 14.55 45.48
CA PHE A 620 -7.37 15.71 45.16
C PHE A 620 -8.11 15.51 43.84
N SER A 621 -9.37 15.94 43.82
CA SER A 621 -10.04 16.19 42.56
C SER A 621 -9.52 17.48 41.94
N SER A 622 -9.73 17.65 40.64
CA SER A 622 -9.42 18.87 39.89
C SER A 622 -10.39 19.01 38.73
N SER A 623 -10.27 20.08 37.93
CA SER A 623 -11.01 20.16 36.67
C SER A 623 -10.71 18.97 35.73
N VAL A 624 -9.51 18.40 35.78
CA VAL A 624 -9.09 17.28 34.94
C VAL A 624 -9.17 15.91 35.64
N PHE A 625 -9.69 15.80 36.87
CA PHE A 625 -9.69 14.51 37.58
C PHE A 625 -10.75 14.42 38.67
N ASP A 626 -11.57 13.36 38.64
CA ASP A 626 -12.58 13.08 39.68
C ASP A 626 -12.10 11.94 40.59
N ALA A 627 -11.60 12.29 41.77
CA ALA A 627 -11.12 11.33 42.77
C ALA A 627 -12.24 10.42 43.32
N THR A 628 -13.52 10.74 43.08
CA THR A 628 -14.65 9.86 43.46
C THR A 628 -14.82 8.67 42.50
N LYS A 629 -14.18 8.71 41.33
CA LYS A 629 -14.20 7.67 40.30
C LYS A 629 -13.06 6.66 40.39
N ILE A 630 -12.26 6.68 41.45
CA ILE A 630 -11.12 5.78 41.62
C ILE A 630 -11.58 4.36 41.98
N ASP A 631 -10.99 3.34 41.33
CA ASP A 631 -11.06 1.98 41.86
C ASP A 631 -10.08 1.85 43.03
N ASN A 632 -10.62 1.85 44.25
CA ASN A 632 -9.82 1.71 45.46
C ASN A 632 -8.98 0.43 45.50
N GLN A 633 -9.37 -0.65 44.80
CA GLN A 633 -8.59 -1.90 44.81
C GLN A 633 -7.30 -1.80 43.99
N SER A 634 -7.21 -0.83 43.07
CA SER A 634 -6.03 -0.57 42.25
C SER A 634 -4.92 0.21 42.96
N LEU A 635 -5.24 0.93 44.04
CA LEU A 635 -4.31 1.85 44.71
C LEU A 635 -3.14 1.10 45.37
N ARG A 636 -1.92 1.52 45.07
CA ARG A 636 -0.69 1.08 45.74
C ARG A 636 0.12 2.32 46.10
N LEU A 637 0.61 2.42 47.33
CA LEU A 637 1.37 3.59 47.79
C LEU A 637 2.70 3.14 48.38
N GLY A 638 3.80 3.73 47.91
CA GLY A 638 5.11 3.48 48.50
C GLY A 638 6.25 4.08 47.69
N LYS A 639 7.45 3.64 48.00
CA LYS A 639 8.70 4.07 47.36
C LYS A 639 8.71 3.81 45.86
N THR A 640 8.14 2.67 45.44
CA THR A 640 8.06 2.27 44.02
C THR A 640 6.65 2.41 43.43
N GLY A 641 5.63 2.54 44.29
CA GLY A 641 4.22 2.49 43.88
C GLY A 641 3.72 1.07 43.61
N HIS A 642 4.44 0.03 44.04
CA HIS A 642 4.02 -1.37 43.93
C HIS A 642 3.67 -2.00 45.28
N GLU A 643 3.86 -1.25 46.36
CA GLU A 643 3.64 -1.68 47.74
C GLU A 643 2.14 -1.80 48.05
N ASP A 644 1.70 -3.01 48.45
CA ASP A 644 0.32 -3.32 48.85
C ASP A 644 0.04 -2.83 50.28
N SER A 645 0.01 -1.52 50.42
CA SER A 645 -0.04 -0.80 51.69
C SER A 645 -1.43 -0.25 52.03
N LEU A 646 -2.42 -0.35 51.13
CA LEU A 646 -3.75 0.23 51.34
C LEU A 646 -4.49 -0.45 52.50
N LYS A 647 -4.97 0.35 53.46
CA LYS A 647 -5.78 -0.14 54.58
C LYS A 647 -7.28 0.05 54.38
N PHE A 648 -7.69 1.26 54.03
CA PHE A 648 -9.06 1.62 53.64
C PHE A 648 -9.11 3.05 53.08
N CYS A 649 -10.17 3.38 52.35
CA CYS A 649 -10.52 4.75 52.00
C CYS A 649 -11.79 5.19 52.74
N LEU A 650 -11.89 6.49 53.04
CA LEU A 650 -13.09 7.10 53.60
C LEU A 650 -14.02 7.60 52.49
N LYS A 651 -15.26 7.92 52.86
CA LYS A 651 -16.20 8.59 51.95
C LYS A 651 -15.63 9.94 51.50
N SER A 652 -15.68 10.19 50.19
CA SER A 652 -15.19 11.41 49.55
C SER A 652 -15.77 12.68 50.15
N ARG A 653 -14.94 13.72 50.21
CA ARG A 653 -15.22 15.01 50.83
C ARG A 653 -14.23 16.03 50.31
N ASP A 654 -14.67 17.25 50.06
CA ASP A 654 -13.82 18.43 49.91
C ASP A 654 -12.84 18.60 51.09
N LEU A 655 -11.53 18.40 50.84
CA LEU A 655 -10.43 18.51 51.80
C LEU A 655 -9.70 19.85 51.65
N ASN A 656 -9.47 20.31 50.42
CA ASN A 656 -8.69 21.51 50.10
C ASN A 656 -9.52 22.82 50.08
N ARG A 657 -10.87 22.71 50.04
CA ARG A 657 -11.87 23.79 49.93
C ARG A 657 -12.01 24.45 48.55
N ASP A 658 -11.75 23.71 47.47
CA ASP A 658 -12.02 24.14 46.10
C ASP A 658 -13.46 23.91 45.64
N GLY A 659 -14.24 23.11 46.39
CA GLY A 659 -15.64 22.76 46.09
C GLY A 659 -15.84 21.43 45.35
N LEU A 660 -14.77 20.73 44.99
CA LEU A 660 -14.78 19.38 44.44
C LEU A 660 -14.72 18.33 45.58
N LEU A 661 -15.03 17.07 45.27
CA LEU A 661 -14.98 15.99 46.25
C LEU A 661 -13.67 15.22 46.11
N ASP A 662 -12.76 15.41 47.07
CA ASP A 662 -11.51 14.65 47.15
C ASP A 662 -11.72 13.27 47.77
N MET A 663 -10.75 12.37 47.57
CA MET A 663 -10.69 11.09 48.26
C MET A 663 -9.60 11.09 49.34
N ARG A 664 -9.88 10.39 50.44
CA ARG A 664 -8.96 10.26 51.58
C ARG A 664 -8.73 8.80 51.91
N CYS A 665 -7.50 8.34 51.81
CA CYS A 665 -7.12 6.94 51.99
C CYS A 665 -6.02 6.77 53.03
N PHE A 666 -6.06 5.66 53.73
CA PHE A 666 -5.13 5.32 54.79
C PHE A 666 -4.28 4.14 54.39
N PHE A 667 -2.97 4.26 54.57
CA PHE A 667 -1.97 3.26 54.15
C PHE A 667 -1.08 2.87 55.33
N GLU A 668 -0.69 1.59 55.41
CA GLU A 668 0.19 1.07 56.45
C GLU A 668 1.63 1.56 56.26
N ASN A 669 2.09 2.46 57.13
CA ASN A 669 3.40 3.10 57.00
C ASN A 669 4.57 2.08 57.02
N GLU A 670 4.40 0.95 57.72
CA GLU A 670 5.42 -0.12 57.76
C GLU A 670 5.57 -0.90 56.44
N LEU A 671 4.62 -0.77 55.50
CA LEU A 671 4.63 -1.44 54.19
C LEU A 671 5.10 -0.55 53.03
N LEU A 672 5.25 0.77 53.23
CA LEU A 672 5.54 1.74 52.15
C LEU A 672 6.95 1.63 51.55
N GLY A 673 7.86 0.90 52.17
CA GLY A 673 9.25 0.75 51.70
C GLY A 673 10.14 1.99 51.80
N VAL A 674 9.63 3.12 52.32
CA VAL A 674 10.36 4.39 52.44
C VAL A 674 11.32 4.42 53.64
N GLY A 675 12.54 4.91 53.42
CA GLY A 675 13.61 5.00 54.40
C GLY A 675 14.28 6.39 54.45
N GLU A 676 15.20 6.57 55.39
CA GLU A 676 15.96 7.81 55.54
C GLU A 676 16.71 8.16 54.23
N GLY A 677 16.44 9.36 53.70
CA GLY A 677 16.97 9.83 52.41
C GLY A 677 16.01 9.73 51.24
N ASP A 678 14.86 9.03 51.36
CA ASP A 678 13.79 9.12 50.38
C ASP A 678 13.04 10.46 50.52
N THR A 679 12.73 11.10 49.39
CA THR A 679 12.14 12.46 49.33
C THR A 679 10.73 12.50 48.73
N GLU A 680 10.24 11.39 48.17
CA GLU A 680 8.98 11.30 47.45
C GLU A 680 8.27 9.97 47.75
N ILE A 681 6.95 9.94 47.58
CA ILE A 681 6.13 8.72 47.56
C ILE A 681 5.22 8.70 46.33
N ILE A 682 5.04 7.51 45.77
CA ILE A 682 4.35 7.31 44.48
C ILE A 682 3.05 6.55 44.73
N LEU A 683 1.96 7.06 44.16
CA LEU A 683 0.63 6.45 44.15
C LEU A 683 0.15 6.21 42.71
N PRO A 684 0.46 5.07 42.07
CA PRO A 684 -0.32 4.62 40.93
C PRO A 684 -1.71 4.14 41.36
N GLY A 685 -2.64 4.21 40.41
CA GLY A 685 -3.97 3.63 40.52
C GLY A 685 -4.70 3.67 39.18
N LYS A 686 -5.96 3.23 39.20
CA LYS A 686 -6.89 3.26 38.07
C LYS A 686 -8.23 3.85 38.49
N THR A 687 -8.91 4.52 37.56
CA THR A 687 -10.33 4.82 37.71
C THR A 687 -11.17 3.55 37.56
N ILE A 688 -12.44 3.60 37.97
CA ILE A 688 -13.46 2.56 37.71
C ILE A 688 -13.63 2.31 36.20
N GLU A 689 -13.29 3.31 35.38
CA GLU A 689 -13.31 3.27 33.91
C GLU A 689 -11.96 2.77 33.33
N GLY A 690 -10.99 2.39 34.18
CA GLY A 690 -9.73 1.75 33.80
C GLY A 690 -8.57 2.69 33.47
N VAL A 691 -8.80 4.01 33.48
CA VAL A 691 -7.80 5.06 33.19
C VAL A 691 -6.69 5.01 34.25
N SER A 692 -5.46 4.79 33.81
CA SER A 692 -4.28 4.72 34.68
C SER A 692 -3.83 6.11 35.10
N PHE A 693 -3.59 6.32 36.40
CA PHE A 693 -3.04 7.57 36.93
C PHE A 693 -1.83 7.34 37.83
N VAL A 694 -1.08 8.41 38.11
CA VAL A 694 -0.01 8.45 39.10
C VAL A 694 -0.01 9.78 39.83
N GLY A 695 -0.03 9.72 41.17
CA GLY A 695 0.29 10.84 42.04
C GLY A 695 1.71 10.72 42.59
N VAL A 696 2.40 11.84 42.77
CA VAL A 696 3.67 11.94 43.50
C VAL A 696 3.53 13.00 44.59
N SER A 697 3.96 12.69 45.81
CA SER A 697 3.98 13.64 46.94
C SER A 697 5.38 13.74 47.53
N GLU A 698 5.87 14.96 47.72
CA GLU A 698 7.12 15.21 48.46
C GLU A 698 6.95 14.83 49.94
N LEU A 699 8.03 14.37 50.57
CA LEU A 699 8.07 13.96 51.97
C LEU A 699 9.46 14.09 52.61
N GLU A 700 9.49 13.96 53.94
CA GLU A 700 10.69 13.84 54.75
C GLU A 700 10.58 12.53 55.56
N VAL A 701 11.60 11.66 55.54
CA VAL A 701 11.64 10.44 56.38
C VAL A 701 12.60 10.60 57.55
N LYS A 702 12.19 10.17 58.75
CA LYS A 702 13.01 10.07 59.98
C LYS A 702 12.86 8.73 60.69
#